data_AF-A0AAD8TLU6-F1
#
_entry.id   AF-A0AAD8TLU6-F1
#
_cell.length_a   1.000
_cell.length_b   1.000
_cell.length_c   1.000
_cell.angle_alpha   90.00
_cell.angle_beta   90.00
_cell.angle_gamma   90.00
#
_symmetry.space_group_name_H-M   'P 1'
#
loop_
_entity.id
_entity.type
_entity.pdbx_description
1 polymer ?
#
loop_
_entity_poly.entity_id
_entity_poly.type
_entity_poly.pdbx_seq_one_letter_code
_entity_poly.pdbx_strand_id
1 'polypeptide(L)'
;MDSLSVKNLRLESWNVQGLGDPDKCAVVKNAATAAAPSVLCLQETKLSSLNTAKARTFLPPFLSENATRDADGSRGGILTAWDTKLLTLSSSIQRRFSLTTTFASTTTDLSFTVTNVYAPSDHSLTDDFVSDMVELLPLVSAPSAKFNALIHHLALQELPLLDRRFTWTNRQNPPTLARLDRVFFNADWDAALPNSTLTLLHRPTSDHTPLLVTATTDIPHSQRFHFENSWLLDPTFLSTTLPSWHLRSRPRDATSDIAAKIKTYRFAVKVWKRAHRYTPFHDNNCKFVIDLMDFFEESRPLSGSELGLRDEAWASLLLSIRQQAARWKQRGKFRAIKEGDENTRFFHALASSRLRRNHIRVLDVDGVHVVSHDAKAAVLHGFYSNLLGLAQVPEWHFCLRSLYADARPVDEAALVARFGLPEIKAALLGMDRASTPGPNGLGPSFYKAAWGTVAPDLQRLFDAFFSGGADLGSINRAHIILLPKKGGRAIAKLLPPPGHSISENFVYATEIVQCCHKRRAPAFALKLDFAKAFDSINWSSLRAIMRVRGFPELWCDWLEAIFTSSRSAVVLNGIPGRWITCRRGLRQGDPLSPYLFLLVADVLQKMVQQDGVLEHPLLDGAPPVVLQYADDMLVIFRADAAAARHLRSILDMFSQATGLVINFHKSTLVPMHVDADVVTEVRDSLGCTLESFPQCYLGLPLSCDKLNPAAFAPLIAKVDSYLSGWRAVLLSPGGRIVLINAVLNALPTYAMAAMLLPPPVLKALDALHRSFLWAAADHVSGAQCLVACAHWSSVCSLIPLYRSISKVQLGDGARCAFWLDSWLPVGAICSVFPALFSHAIDTQASVAAVLRRGLDSALVTRITATAAHQRSLLLEAISGVTLSSGSDTRVLTRCAARDGRLRSADLYKLVCFGGVRAEAASFVWESRAPSRVKFFGWLLSLRRIQTRDTLLRKNILRADECGCPLCPTTLETAQHLVIGCPFAQRFWASVGAPFDVDFAIGNILSDACWPGLPAGSASTFILLCCWQLWKHRNGVVFDSDTPSLHTLRRRCREDAALWLHRLPATRQADVEDWLLRLAVRDA
;
A
#
# COMPACT_ATOMS: atom_id res chain seq x y z
N MET A 1 6.02 14.83 -47.87
CA MET A 1 5.44 13.53 -48.23
C MET A 1 5.04 12.84 -46.94
N ASP A 2 3.82 13.08 -46.46
CA ASP A 2 3.22 12.41 -45.30
C ASP A 2 2.63 11.07 -45.76
N SER A 3 3.50 10.09 -45.99
CA SER A 3 3.11 8.74 -46.41
C SER A 3 2.38 8.03 -45.27
N LEU A 4 1.21 7.48 -45.61
CA LEU A 4 0.31 6.64 -44.81
C LEU A 4 1.05 5.62 -43.94
N SER A 5 1.40 6.01 -42.72
CA SER A 5 1.67 5.10 -41.60
C SER A 5 0.34 4.70 -40.97
N VAL A 6 0.16 3.45 -40.51
CA VAL A 6 -0.97 3.07 -39.62
C VAL A 6 -0.87 3.81 -38.28
N LYS A 7 -1.17 5.12 -38.28
CA LYS A 7 -1.16 5.97 -37.08
C LYS A 7 -2.36 5.69 -36.19
N ASN A 8 -3.47 5.23 -36.77
CA ASN A 8 -4.74 5.01 -36.10
C ASN A 8 -5.43 3.74 -36.60
N LEU A 9 -5.43 2.69 -35.79
CA LEU A 9 -6.20 1.47 -36.03
C LEU A 9 -7.55 1.57 -35.31
N ARG A 10 -8.64 1.23 -36.00
CA ARG A 10 -10.00 1.21 -35.44
C ARG A 10 -10.58 -0.19 -35.50
N LEU A 11 -10.97 -0.76 -34.36
CA LEU A 11 -11.61 -2.07 -34.28
C LEU A 11 -13.01 -1.91 -33.70
N GLU A 12 -14.03 -2.35 -34.43
CA GLU A 12 -15.40 -2.37 -33.95
C GLU A 12 -15.79 -3.79 -33.55
N SER A 13 -16.45 -3.96 -32.41
CA SER A 13 -16.96 -5.25 -31.93
C SER A 13 -18.42 -5.11 -31.55
N TRP A 14 -19.29 -5.96 -32.12
CA TRP A 14 -20.72 -5.84 -31.94
C TRP A 14 -21.49 -7.17 -32.00
N ASN A 15 -22.18 -7.49 -30.91
CA ASN A 15 -23.20 -8.54 -30.88
C ASN A 15 -24.49 -8.02 -31.54
N VAL A 16 -24.76 -8.51 -32.75
CA VAL A 16 -25.85 -8.01 -33.61
C VAL A 16 -27.18 -8.75 -33.42
N GLN A 17 -27.18 -9.89 -32.72
CA GLN A 17 -28.36 -10.73 -32.49
C GLN A 17 -29.17 -11.07 -33.76
N GLY A 18 -28.46 -11.46 -34.81
CA GLY A 18 -29.02 -11.97 -36.06
C GLY A 18 -29.00 -10.97 -37.21
N LEU A 19 -28.58 -11.45 -38.38
CA LEU A 19 -28.51 -10.71 -39.64
C LEU A 19 -29.44 -11.28 -40.73
N GLY A 20 -30.46 -12.05 -40.32
CA GLY A 20 -31.48 -12.56 -41.23
C GLY A 20 -32.35 -11.45 -41.85
N ASP A 21 -32.67 -10.44 -41.03
CA ASP A 21 -33.54 -9.31 -41.36
C ASP A 21 -32.82 -8.26 -42.24
N PRO A 22 -33.33 -7.94 -43.45
CA PRO A 22 -32.77 -6.94 -44.35
C PRO A 22 -32.66 -5.53 -43.73
N ASP A 23 -33.62 -5.12 -42.90
CA ASP A 23 -33.62 -3.79 -42.30
C ASP A 23 -32.50 -3.69 -41.25
N LYS A 24 -32.30 -4.75 -40.45
CA LYS A 24 -31.15 -4.85 -39.56
C LYS A 24 -29.83 -4.82 -40.32
N CYS A 25 -29.73 -5.51 -41.47
CA CYS A 25 -28.54 -5.45 -42.31
C CYS A 25 -28.19 -4.02 -42.75
N ALA A 26 -29.20 -3.26 -43.21
CA ALA A 26 -29.01 -1.88 -43.63
C ALA A 26 -28.54 -0.98 -42.46
N VAL A 27 -29.13 -1.17 -41.27
CA VAL A 27 -28.71 -0.42 -40.08
C VAL A 27 -27.28 -0.76 -39.65
N VAL A 28 -26.91 -2.04 -39.68
CA VAL A 28 -25.54 -2.48 -39.37
C VAL A 28 -24.54 -1.86 -40.35
N LYS A 29 -24.87 -1.87 -41.65
CA LYS A 29 -24.05 -1.25 -42.69
C LYS A 29 -23.85 0.24 -42.47
N ASN A 30 -24.91 0.96 -42.16
CA ASN A 30 -24.86 2.40 -41.92
C ASN A 30 -24.04 2.74 -40.66
N ALA A 31 -24.20 1.96 -39.59
CA ALA A 31 -23.43 2.11 -38.36
C ALA A 31 -21.93 1.88 -38.60
N ALA A 32 -21.57 0.77 -39.26
CA ALA A 32 -20.18 0.46 -39.61
C ALA A 32 -19.58 1.49 -40.58
N THR A 33 -20.38 2.01 -41.52
CA THR A 33 -19.93 3.07 -42.44
C THR A 33 -19.62 4.37 -41.69
N ALA A 34 -20.45 4.74 -40.70
CA ALA A 34 -20.23 5.93 -39.88
C ALA A 34 -19.02 5.78 -38.94
N ALA A 35 -18.79 4.59 -38.39
CA ALA A 35 -17.65 4.31 -37.52
C ALA A 35 -16.32 4.23 -38.28
N ALA A 36 -16.37 3.80 -39.55
CA ALA A 36 -15.23 3.55 -40.42
C ALA A 36 -14.14 2.69 -39.75
N PRO A 37 -14.46 1.46 -39.30
CA PRO A 37 -13.50 0.57 -38.65
C PRO A 37 -12.52 -0.01 -39.66
N SER A 38 -11.28 -0.23 -39.23
CA SER A 38 -10.27 -1.00 -39.97
C SER A 38 -10.56 -2.51 -39.88
N VAL A 39 -11.12 -2.96 -38.75
CA VAL A 39 -11.55 -4.34 -38.50
C VAL A 39 -12.93 -4.30 -37.84
N LEU A 40 -13.89 -5.06 -38.36
CA LEU A 40 -15.24 -5.22 -37.83
C LEU A 40 -15.44 -6.66 -37.35
N CYS A 41 -15.71 -6.84 -36.06
CA CYS A 41 -15.99 -8.10 -35.41
C CYS A 41 -17.47 -8.17 -35.04
N LEU A 42 -18.22 -9.08 -35.66
CA LEU A 42 -19.62 -9.33 -35.35
C LEU A 42 -19.78 -10.66 -34.61
N GLN A 43 -20.64 -10.69 -33.60
CA GLN A 43 -21.04 -11.90 -32.88
C GLN A 43 -22.56 -12.12 -32.97
N GLU A 44 -22.99 -13.37 -32.80
CA GLU A 44 -24.41 -13.76 -32.92
C GLU A 44 -25.00 -13.35 -34.26
N THR A 45 -24.29 -13.62 -35.35
CA THR A 45 -24.80 -13.32 -36.70
C THR A 45 -26.02 -14.16 -37.06
N LYS A 46 -26.17 -15.36 -36.46
CA LYS A 46 -27.23 -16.35 -36.73
C LYS A 46 -27.34 -16.73 -38.21
N LEU A 47 -26.23 -16.65 -38.94
CA LEU A 47 -26.13 -17.04 -40.34
C LEU A 47 -25.49 -18.43 -40.40
N SER A 48 -26.21 -19.41 -40.97
CA SER A 48 -25.73 -20.79 -41.15
C SER A 48 -24.71 -20.92 -42.27
N SER A 49 -24.65 -19.94 -43.19
CA SER A 49 -23.59 -19.77 -44.18
C SER A 49 -23.54 -18.32 -44.64
N LEU A 50 -22.35 -17.82 -44.95
CA LEU A 50 -22.18 -16.49 -45.53
C LEU A 50 -21.69 -16.58 -46.98
N ASN A 51 -22.50 -16.07 -47.92
CA ASN A 51 -22.08 -15.84 -49.29
C ASN A 51 -21.77 -14.35 -49.55
N THR A 52 -21.05 -14.07 -50.62
CA THR A 52 -20.62 -12.70 -50.98
C THR A 52 -21.79 -11.75 -51.21
N ALA A 53 -22.92 -12.24 -51.74
CA ALA A 53 -24.11 -11.42 -51.96
C ALA A 53 -24.74 -10.95 -50.64
N LYS A 54 -24.86 -11.86 -49.66
CA LYS A 54 -25.37 -11.55 -48.32
C LYS A 54 -24.40 -10.67 -47.54
N ALA A 55 -23.09 -10.89 -47.64
CA ALA A 55 -22.08 -10.03 -47.00
C ALA A 55 -22.22 -8.56 -47.42
N ARG A 56 -22.50 -8.29 -48.71
CA ARG A 56 -22.70 -6.93 -49.24
C ARG A 56 -23.93 -6.20 -48.70
N THR A 57 -24.90 -6.93 -48.11
CA THR A 57 -26.11 -6.29 -47.55
C THR A 57 -25.84 -5.59 -46.22
N PHE A 58 -24.83 -6.04 -45.46
CA PHE A 58 -24.51 -5.47 -44.14
C PHE A 58 -23.06 -4.98 -43.98
N LEU A 59 -22.12 -5.37 -44.84
CA LEU A 59 -20.76 -4.85 -44.84
C LEU A 59 -20.62 -3.59 -45.72
N PRO A 60 -19.90 -2.55 -45.27
CA PRO A 60 -19.47 -1.43 -46.11
C PRO A 60 -18.51 -1.88 -47.22
N PRO A 61 -18.46 -1.19 -48.38
CA PRO A 61 -17.61 -1.58 -49.51
C PRO A 61 -16.10 -1.62 -49.21
N PHE A 62 -15.63 -0.85 -48.23
CA PHE A 62 -14.22 -0.83 -47.84
C PHE A 62 -13.80 -2.05 -47.00
N LEU A 63 -14.75 -2.77 -46.40
CA LEU A 63 -14.50 -4.06 -45.75
C LEU A 63 -14.69 -5.18 -46.78
N SER A 64 -13.68 -5.36 -47.64
CA SER A 64 -13.80 -6.23 -48.82
C SER A 64 -13.68 -7.72 -48.49
N GLU A 65 -12.93 -8.06 -47.45
CA GLU A 65 -12.64 -9.44 -47.06
C GLU A 65 -13.16 -9.75 -45.67
N ASN A 66 -13.48 -11.02 -45.43
CA ASN A 66 -13.99 -11.50 -44.15
C ASN A 66 -13.65 -12.97 -43.89
N ALA A 67 -13.56 -13.31 -42.61
CA ALA A 67 -13.51 -14.67 -42.11
C ALA A 67 -14.76 -14.90 -41.28
N THR A 68 -15.39 -16.06 -41.43
CA THR A 68 -16.61 -16.41 -40.69
C THR A 68 -16.47 -17.74 -40.01
N ARG A 69 -17.26 -17.91 -38.97
CA ARG A 69 -17.59 -19.20 -38.40
C ARG A 69 -19.11 -19.23 -38.28
N ASP A 70 -19.72 -20.20 -38.96
CA ASP A 70 -21.16 -20.25 -39.15
C ASP A 70 -21.90 -20.53 -37.84
N ALA A 71 -23.17 -20.11 -37.81
CA ALA A 71 -24.08 -20.37 -36.70
C ALA A 71 -24.58 -21.82 -36.72
N ASP A 72 -24.75 -22.40 -35.54
CA ASP A 72 -25.38 -23.71 -35.39
C ASP A 72 -26.87 -23.53 -35.05
N GLY A 73 -27.71 -23.73 -36.06
CA GLY A 73 -29.14 -23.42 -35.99
C GLY A 73 -29.41 -21.94 -35.73
N SER A 74 -30.11 -21.62 -34.64
CA SER A 74 -30.49 -20.25 -34.27
C SER A 74 -29.51 -19.55 -33.32
N ARG A 75 -28.35 -20.17 -33.05
CA ARG A 75 -27.39 -19.72 -32.04
C ARG A 75 -25.99 -19.53 -32.63
N GLY A 76 -25.34 -18.43 -32.24
CA GLY A 76 -23.96 -18.15 -32.58
C GLY A 76 -23.77 -17.54 -33.97
N GLY A 77 -22.64 -17.86 -34.59
CA GLY A 77 -22.15 -17.18 -35.78
C GLY A 77 -21.23 -16.02 -35.42
N ILE A 78 -20.00 -16.07 -35.92
CA ILE A 78 -18.94 -15.09 -35.65
C ILE A 78 -18.35 -14.64 -36.98
N LEU A 79 -18.12 -13.35 -37.13
CA LEU A 79 -17.55 -12.77 -38.34
C LEU A 79 -16.47 -11.75 -37.99
N THR A 80 -15.37 -11.77 -38.72
CA THR A 80 -14.35 -10.72 -38.70
C THR A 80 -14.11 -10.24 -40.12
N ALA A 81 -14.39 -8.97 -40.41
CA ALA A 81 -14.15 -8.31 -41.71
C ALA A 81 -13.11 -7.19 -41.57
N TRP A 82 -12.34 -6.91 -42.62
CA TRP A 82 -11.26 -5.91 -42.55
C TRP A 82 -11.05 -5.13 -43.86
N ASP A 83 -10.38 -3.98 -43.75
CA ASP A 83 -9.92 -3.17 -44.88
C ASP A 83 -8.59 -3.69 -45.43
N THR A 84 -8.63 -4.24 -46.64
CA THR A 84 -7.45 -4.82 -47.34
C THR A 84 -6.41 -3.78 -47.75
N LYS A 85 -6.77 -2.49 -47.79
CA LYS A 85 -5.79 -1.42 -48.04
C LYS A 85 -4.84 -1.24 -46.85
N LEU A 86 -5.30 -1.55 -45.64
CA LEU A 86 -4.56 -1.34 -44.40
C LEU A 86 -3.93 -2.63 -43.86
N LEU A 87 -4.59 -3.78 -44.07
CA LEU A 87 -4.22 -5.05 -43.44
C LEU A 87 -4.27 -6.21 -44.42
N THR A 88 -3.27 -7.09 -44.33
CA THR A 88 -3.27 -8.42 -44.99
C THR A 88 -3.48 -9.51 -43.94
N LEU A 89 -4.29 -10.52 -44.28
CA LEU A 89 -4.50 -11.67 -43.42
C LEU A 89 -3.31 -12.63 -43.53
N SER A 90 -2.68 -12.96 -42.41
CA SER A 90 -1.60 -13.96 -42.34
C SER A 90 -2.13 -15.35 -42.01
N SER A 91 -3.11 -15.45 -41.10
CA SER A 91 -3.73 -16.72 -40.72
C SER A 91 -5.10 -16.51 -40.08
N SER A 92 -5.99 -17.50 -40.20
CA SER A 92 -7.27 -17.54 -39.51
C SER A 92 -7.51 -18.92 -38.90
N ILE A 93 -7.91 -18.96 -37.64
CA ILE A 93 -8.20 -20.19 -36.90
C ILE A 93 -9.64 -20.09 -36.40
N GLN A 94 -10.46 -21.05 -36.81
CA GLN A 94 -11.87 -21.14 -36.43
C GLN A 94 -12.04 -22.21 -35.36
N ARG A 95 -12.82 -21.91 -34.32
CA ARG A 95 -13.07 -22.83 -33.21
C ARG A 95 -14.52 -22.74 -32.72
N ARG A 96 -14.89 -23.59 -31.75
CA ARG A 96 -16.26 -23.74 -31.26
C ARG A 96 -16.78 -22.54 -30.47
N PHE A 97 -15.95 -21.62 -30.00
CA PHE A 97 -16.47 -20.37 -29.39
C PHE A 97 -15.71 -19.11 -29.83
N SER A 98 -14.78 -19.27 -30.77
CA SER A 98 -13.91 -18.17 -31.18
C SER A 98 -13.52 -18.20 -32.65
N LEU A 99 -13.20 -17.02 -33.17
CA LEU A 99 -12.59 -16.80 -34.48
C LEU A 99 -11.34 -15.94 -34.29
N THR A 100 -10.18 -16.54 -34.50
CA THR A 100 -8.88 -15.86 -34.37
C THR A 100 -8.34 -15.51 -35.75
N THR A 101 -8.03 -14.24 -35.97
CA THR A 101 -7.47 -13.72 -37.24
C THR A 101 -6.19 -12.96 -36.95
N THR A 102 -5.10 -13.32 -37.63
CA THR A 102 -3.80 -12.64 -37.53
C THR A 102 -3.58 -11.75 -38.75
N PHE A 103 -3.25 -10.50 -38.51
CA PHE A 103 -3.07 -9.47 -39.53
C PHE A 103 -1.63 -8.94 -39.52
N ALA A 104 -1.11 -8.66 -40.72
CA ALA A 104 0.06 -7.83 -40.93
C ALA A 104 -0.37 -6.50 -41.55
N SER A 105 0.20 -5.40 -41.09
CA SER A 105 -0.01 -4.08 -41.70
C SER A 105 0.66 -4.02 -43.07
N THR A 106 -0.01 -3.40 -44.05
CA THR A 106 0.52 -3.20 -45.40
C THR A 106 1.57 -2.09 -45.48
N THR A 107 1.68 -1.25 -44.45
CA THR A 107 2.50 -0.03 -44.46
C THR A 107 3.53 0.04 -43.34
N THR A 108 3.48 -0.87 -42.37
CA THR A 108 4.35 -0.88 -41.18
C THR A 108 4.66 -2.32 -40.78
N ASP A 109 5.76 -2.56 -40.07
CA ASP A 109 6.12 -3.89 -39.51
C ASP A 109 5.22 -4.36 -38.35
N LEU A 110 4.05 -3.77 -38.19
CA LEU A 110 3.09 -4.13 -37.15
C LEU A 110 2.33 -5.38 -37.56
N SER A 111 2.47 -6.44 -36.76
CA SER A 111 1.64 -7.65 -36.82
C SER A 111 0.86 -7.81 -35.52
N PHE A 112 -0.41 -8.17 -35.62
CA PHE A 112 -1.27 -8.39 -34.45
C PHE A 112 -2.36 -9.42 -34.72
N THR A 113 -2.87 -10.01 -33.64
CA THR A 113 -3.92 -11.02 -33.69
C THR A 113 -5.18 -10.52 -32.99
N VAL A 114 -6.33 -10.75 -33.60
CA VAL A 114 -7.66 -10.47 -33.04
C VAL A 114 -8.39 -11.79 -32.84
N THR A 115 -8.77 -12.08 -31.59
CA THR A 115 -9.62 -13.22 -31.26
C THR A 115 -11.01 -12.71 -30.92
N ASN A 116 -11.96 -12.95 -31.82
CA ASN A 116 -13.37 -12.66 -31.63
C ASN A 116 -14.01 -13.83 -30.86
N VAL A 117 -14.51 -13.58 -29.65
CA VAL A 117 -15.01 -14.61 -28.73
C VAL A 117 -16.50 -14.43 -28.48
N TYR A 118 -17.24 -15.53 -28.55
CA TYR A 118 -18.64 -15.61 -28.13
C TYR A 118 -18.78 -16.68 -27.04
N ALA A 119 -19.10 -16.27 -25.82
CA ALA A 119 -19.29 -17.19 -24.71
C ALA A 119 -20.65 -17.91 -24.83
N PRO A 120 -20.72 -19.22 -24.52
CA PRO A 120 -21.98 -19.95 -24.55
C PRO A 120 -22.97 -19.40 -23.50
N SER A 121 -24.24 -19.32 -23.88
CA SER A 121 -25.33 -19.01 -22.93
C SER A 121 -25.68 -20.17 -21.99
N ASP A 122 -25.31 -21.40 -22.38
CA ASP A 122 -25.53 -22.61 -21.60
C ASP A 122 -24.32 -22.88 -20.70
N HIS A 123 -24.55 -22.90 -19.39
CA HIS A 123 -23.52 -23.18 -18.40
C HIS A 123 -22.92 -24.59 -18.52
N SER A 124 -23.63 -25.55 -19.15
CA SER A 124 -23.09 -26.90 -19.42
C SER A 124 -21.86 -26.89 -20.33
N LEU A 125 -21.73 -25.88 -21.19
CA LEU A 125 -20.64 -25.73 -22.17
C LEU A 125 -19.46 -24.91 -21.65
N THR A 126 -19.44 -24.57 -20.36
CA THR A 126 -18.39 -23.72 -19.77
C THR A 126 -17.01 -24.38 -19.86
N ASP A 127 -16.91 -25.69 -19.63
CA ASP A 127 -15.64 -26.41 -19.67
C ASP A 127 -15.11 -26.54 -21.09
N ASP A 128 -15.98 -26.82 -22.07
CA ASP A 128 -15.66 -26.81 -23.50
C ASP A 128 -15.15 -25.43 -23.94
N PHE A 129 -15.81 -24.36 -23.48
CA PHE A 129 -15.40 -22.98 -23.75
C PHE A 129 -14.01 -22.66 -23.20
N VAL A 130 -13.73 -23.07 -21.95
CA VAL A 130 -12.42 -22.85 -21.34
C VAL A 130 -11.34 -23.65 -22.06
N SER A 131 -11.62 -24.91 -22.43
CA SER A 131 -10.69 -25.74 -23.22
C SER A 131 -10.36 -25.07 -24.56
N ASP A 132 -11.38 -24.56 -25.26
CA ASP A 132 -11.22 -23.85 -26.53
C ASP A 132 -10.29 -22.64 -26.42
N MET A 133 -10.37 -21.93 -25.29
CA MET A 133 -9.54 -20.76 -25.00
C MET A 133 -8.11 -21.13 -24.58
N VAL A 134 -7.91 -22.27 -23.89
CA VAL A 134 -6.57 -22.75 -23.49
C VAL A 134 -5.78 -23.24 -24.70
N GLU A 135 -6.42 -23.93 -25.65
CA GLU A 135 -5.74 -24.42 -26.85
C GLU A 135 -5.31 -23.32 -27.84
N LEU A 136 -5.67 -22.07 -27.59
CA LEU A 136 -5.11 -20.91 -28.30
C LEU A 136 -3.68 -20.55 -27.83
N LEU A 137 -3.16 -21.22 -26.79
CA LEU A 137 -1.79 -21.06 -26.28
C LEU A 137 -0.87 -22.23 -26.72
N PRO A 138 0.22 -22.00 -27.47
CA PRO A 138 1.08 -23.10 -27.94
C PRO A 138 1.93 -23.84 -26.89
N LEU A 139 2.01 -23.39 -25.63
CA LEU A 139 2.87 -24.03 -24.60
C LEU A 139 2.28 -23.87 -23.18
N VAL A 140 1.42 -24.78 -22.71
CA VAL A 140 1.10 -24.90 -21.28
C VAL A 140 0.97 -26.37 -20.85
N SER A 141 1.90 -26.82 -20.02
CA SER A 141 1.80 -28.07 -19.25
C SER A 141 1.14 -27.78 -17.90
N ALA A 142 -0.18 -27.62 -17.85
CA ALA A 142 -0.93 -27.62 -16.59
C ALA A 142 -2.40 -28.04 -16.81
N PRO A 143 -3.02 -28.82 -15.90
CA PRO A 143 -4.41 -29.21 -16.04
C PRO A 143 -5.37 -28.03 -15.83
N SER A 144 -6.45 -28.04 -16.60
CA SER A 144 -7.64 -27.17 -16.59
C SER A 144 -7.75 -26.18 -15.42
N ALA A 145 -7.65 -24.87 -15.72
CA ALA A 145 -8.06 -23.82 -14.80
C ALA A 145 -8.92 -22.76 -15.51
N LYS A 146 -9.90 -22.23 -14.77
CA LYS A 146 -10.96 -21.27 -15.15
C LYS A 146 -10.45 -20.08 -15.98
N PHE A 147 -11.31 -19.51 -16.84
CA PHE A 147 -11.07 -18.36 -17.74
C PHE A 147 -10.21 -17.20 -17.19
N ASN A 148 -10.35 -16.84 -15.91
CA ASN A 148 -9.51 -15.80 -15.30
C ASN A 148 -8.03 -16.18 -15.24
N ALA A 149 -7.71 -17.45 -15.01
CA ALA A 149 -6.32 -17.93 -15.01
C ALA A 149 -5.66 -17.74 -16.38
N LEU A 150 -6.41 -17.92 -17.47
CA LEU A 150 -5.96 -17.64 -18.83
C LEU A 150 -5.65 -16.16 -19.04
N ILE A 151 -6.56 -15.26 -18.62
CA ILE A 151 -6.35 -13.80 -18.66
C ILE A 151 -5.06 -13.43 -17.91
N HIS A 152 -4.85 -14.00 -16.72
CA HIS A 152 -3.66 -13.77 -15.92
C HIS A 152 -2.38 -14.28 -16.59
N HIS A 153 -2.40 -15.50 -17.14
CA HIS A 153 -1.26 -16.13 -17.79
C HIS A 153 -0.81 -15.36 -19.03
N LEU A 154 -1.75 -14.93 -19.87
CA LEU A 154 -1.51 -14.09 -21.04
C LEU A 154 -1.20 -12.62 -20.70
N ALA A 155 -1.24 -12.25 -19.41
CA ALA A 155 -1.12 -10.88 -18.93
C ALA A 155 -2.08 -9.91 -19.67
N LEU A 156 -3.28 -10.39 -19.99
CA LEU A 156 -4.30 -9.62 -20.70
C LEU A 156 -4.83 -8.49 -19.81
N GLN A 157 -4.97 -7.31 -20.41
CA GLN A 157 -5.49 -6.11 -19.80
C GLN A 157 -6.87 -5.80 -20.37
N GLU A 158 -7.87 -5.67 -19.52
CA GLU A 158 -9.15 -5.10 -19.94
C GLU A 158 -8.96 -3.62 -20.29
N LEU A 159 -9.44 -3.23 -21.48
CA LEU A 159 -9.50 -1.82 -21.88
C LEU A 159 -10.70 -1.18 -21.18
N PRO A 160 -10.49 -0.19 -20.29
CA PRO A 160 -11.58 0.35 -19.48
C PRO A 160 -12.56 1.14 -20.34
N LEU A 161 -13.86 0.87 -20.16
CA LEU A 161 -14.93 1.70 -20.71
C LEU A 161 -15.11 2.93 -19.82
N LEU A 162 -14.77 4.11 -20.35
CA LEU A 162 -14.64 5.37 -19.57
C LEU A 162 -15.73 6.41 -19.91
N ASP A 163 -16.52 6.17 -20.93
CA ASP A 163 -17.59 7.04 -21.42
C ASP A 163 -18.99 6.61 -20.95
N ARG A 164 -19.20 5.32 -20.66
CA ARG A 164 -20.49 4.76 -20.18
C ARG A 164 -20.30 3.57 -19.22
N ARG A 165 -21.35 3.23 -18.45
CA ARG A 165 -21.32 2.16 -17.44
C ARG A 165 -21.78 0.78 -17.93
N PHE A 166 -22.74 0.74 -18.86
CA PHE A 166 -23.43 -0.48 -19.30
C PHE A 166 -23.33 -0.66 -20.81
N THR A 167 -23.23 -1.90 -21.27
CA THR A 167 -23.16 -2.23 -22.70
C THR A 167 -24.47 -2.87 -23.19
N TRP A 168 -25.22 -3.49 -22.28
CA TRP A 168 -26.45 -4.25 -22.55
C TRP A 168 -27.65 -3.73 -21.75
N THR A 169 -28.86 -3.93 -22.29
CA THR A 169 -30.13 -3.71 -21.58
C THR A 169 -31.21 -4.71 -22.00
N ASN A 170 -32.08 -5.14 -21.08
CA ASN A 170 -33.25 -5.93 -21.44
C ASN A 170 -34.38 -5.10 -22.12
N ARG A 171 -34.24 -3.76 -22.19
CA ARG A 171 -35.25 -2.82 -22.73
C ARG A 171 -36.64 -2.91 -22.05
N GLN A 172 -36.74 -3.48 -20.86
CA GLN A 172 -37.99 -3.53 -20.10
C GLN A 172 -38.15 -2.28 -19.21
N ASN A 173 -39.30 -2.12 -18.56
CA ASN A 173 -39.52 -1.07 -17.58
C ASN A 173 -39.83 -1.68 -16.20
N PRO A 174 -38.99 -1.49 -15.16
CA PRO A 174 -37.70 -0.80 -15.20
C PRO A 174 -36.62 -1.62 -15.96
N PRO A 175 -35.66 -0.95 -16.63
CA PRO A 175 -34.66 -1.64 -17.43
C PRO A 175 -33.58 -2.29 -16.55
N THR A 176 -33.30 -3.57 -16.80
CA THR A 176 -32.08 -4.23 -16.32
C THR A 176 -30.93 -3.79 -17.22
N LEU A 177 -29.86 -3.28 -16.61
CA LEU A 177 -28.66 -2.78 -17.29
C LEU A 177 -27.44 -3.60 -16.85
N ALA A 178 -26.66 -4.09 -17.81
CA ALA A 178 -25.48 -4.92 -17.54
C ALA A 178 -24.29 -4.53 -18.41
N ARG A 179 -23.07 -4.85 -17.95
CA ARG A 179 -21.83 -4.75 -18.71
C ARG A 179 -21.36 -6.14 -19.09
N LEU A 180 -21.73 -6.58 -20.30
CA LEU A 180 -21.42 -7.91 -20.82
C LEU A 180 -20.21 -7.89 -21.77
N ASP A 181 -20.07 -6.81 -22.54
CA ASP A 181 -19.07 -6.72 -23.61
C ASP A 181 -17.75 -6.11 -23.08
N ARG A 182 -16.64 -6.80 -23.35
CA ARG A 182 -15.29 -6.43 -22.85
C ARG A 182 -14.24 -6.63 -23.93
N VAL A 183 -13.18 -5.83 -23.86
CA VAL A 183 -12.02 -5.91 -24.77
C VAL A 183 -10.76 -6.11 -23.94
N PHE A 184 -9.93 -7.08 -24.33
CA PHE A 184 -8.68 -7.42 -23.67
C PHE A 184 -7.49 -7.31 -24.64
N PHE A 185 -6.31 -6.90 -24.15
CA PHE A 185 -5.07 -6.82 -24.93
C PHE A 185 -3.85 -7.22 -24.10
N ASN A 186 -2.80 -7.73 -24.72
CA ASN A 186 -1.58 -8.15 -24.02
C ASN A 186 -0.56 -7.01 -23.85
N ALA A 187 0.59 -7.30 -23.23
CA ALA A 187 1.65 -6.31 -23.02
C ALA A 187 2.31 -5.82 -24.32
N ASP A 188 2.40 -6.68 -25.34
CA ASP A 188 3.01 -6.36 -26.63
C ASP A 188 2.16 -5.35 -27.41
N TRP A 189 0.83 -5.49 -27.37
CA TRP A 189 -0.09 -4.48 -27.87
C TRP A 189 0.09 -3.14 -27.15
N ASP A 190 0.23 -3.13 -25.82
CA ASP A 190 0.42 -1.91 -25.03
C ASP A 190 1.77 -1.22 -25.32
N ALA A 191 2.78 -1.99 -25.76
CA ALA A 191 4.07 -1.48 -26.21
C ALA A 191 3.98 -0.86 -27.62
N ALA A 192 3.29 -1.54 -28.54
CA ALA A 192 3.12 -1.08 -29.92
C ALA A 192 2.12 0.09 -30.04
N LEU A 193 0.99 0.03 -29.34
CA LEU A 193 -0.14 0.96 -29.43
C LEU A 193 -0.52 1.49 -28.03
N PRO A 194 0.37 2.27 -27.37
CA PRO A 194 0.22 2.67 -25.97
C PRO A 194 -1.01 3.54 -25.70
N ASN A 195 -1.49 4.28 -26.72
CA ASN A 195 -2.67 5.14 -26.63
C ASN A 195 -3.88 4.44 -27.26
N SER A 196 -4.19 3.25 -26.74
CA SER A 196 -5.40 2.48 -27.04
C SER A 196 -6.56 2.89 -26.14
N THR A 197 -7.75 3.02 -26.69
CA THR A 197 -8.93 3.47 -25.94
C THR A 197 -10.23 2.81 -26.41
N LEU A 198 -11.20 2.69 -25.50
CA LEU A 198 -12.51 2.08 -25.75
C LEU A 198 -13.63 3.12 -25.63
N THR A 199 -14.55 3.12 -26.58
CA THR A 199 -15.78 3.93 -26.58
C THR A 199 -16.99 3.10 -26.99
N LEU A 200 -18.18 3.48 -26.54
CA LEU A 200 -19.43 2.97 -27.08
C LEU A 200 -19.89 3.80 -28.28
N LEU A 201 -20.41 3.12 -29.30
CA LEU A 201 -21.17 3.75 -30.38
C LEU A 201 -22.64 3.88 -30.00
N HIS A 202 -23.44 4.53 -30.84
CA HIS A 202 -24.89 4.57 -30.68
C HIS A 202 -25.47 3.15 -30.77
N ARG A 203 -26.45 2.80 -29.92
CA ARG A 203 -27.15 1.51 -29.95
C ARG A 203 -28.29 1.59 -30.98
N PRO A 204 -28.17 0.96 -32.15
CA PRO A 204 -29.13 1.20 -33.21
C PRO A 204 -30.23 0.13 -33.27
N THR A 205 -29.90 -1.17 -33.18
CA THR A 205 -30.84 -2.28 -33.37
C THR A 205 -30.76 -3.36 -32.28
N SER A 206 -29.56 -3.73 -31.83
CA SER A 206 -29.32 -4.76 -30.81
C SER A 206 -29.51 -4.25 -29.37
N ASP A 207 -29.86 -5.13 -28.44
CA ASP A 207 -29.82 -4.86 -26.99
C ASP A 207 -28.39 -4.62 -26.46
N HIS A 208 -27.39 -5.08 -27.21
CA HIS A 208 -25.97 -4.73 -27.07
C HIS A 208 -25.62 -3.43 -27.81
N THR A 209 -24.63 -2.71 -27.27
CA THR A 209 -24.11 -1.48 -27.86
C THR A 209 -22.76 -1.77 -28.54
N PRO A 210 -22.53 -1.34 -29.79
CA PRO A 210 -21.26 -1.59 -30.46
C PRO A 210 -20.10 -0.94 -29.70
N LEU A 211 -19.00 -1.69 -29.56
CA LEU A 211 -17.75 -1.22 -28.97
C LEU A 211 -16.82 -0.73 -30.09
N LEU A 212 -16.21 0.45 -29.93
CA LEU A 212 -15.15 0.94 -30.81
C LEU A 212 -13.83 1.08 -30.04
N VAL A 213 -12.83 0.32 -30.45
CA VAL A 213 -11.45 0.44 -30.02
C VAL A 213 -10.73 1.37 -30.99
N THR A 214 -10.11 2.43 -30.46
CA THR A 214 -9.18 3.28 -31.21
C THR A 214 -7.78 3.07 -30.65
N ALA A 215 -6.86 2.57 -31.47
CA ALA A 215 -5.50 2.25 -31.08
C ALA A 215 -4.49 3.04 -31.91
N THR A 216 -3.56 3.72 -31.21
CA THR A 216 -2.66 4.70 -31.83
C THR A 216 -1.27 4.61 -31.21
N THR A 217 -0.25 4.90 -32.02
CA THR A 217 1.14 5.04 -31.58
C THR A 217 1.41 6.41 -30.95
N ASP A 218 0.58 7.41 -31.30
CA ASP A 218 0.72 8.80 -30.85
C ASP A 218 0.32 8.98 -29.38
N ILE A 219 1.32 9.19 -28.53
CA ILE A 219 1.12 9.66 -27.16
C ILE A 219 1.07 11.19 -27.18
N PRO A 220 -0.01 11.83 -26.72
CA PRO A 220 -0.10 13.29 -26.67
C PRO A 220 1.11 13.90 -25.96
N HIS A 221 1.82 14.80 -26.65
CA HIS A 221 2.94 15.51 -26.03
C HIS A 221 2.43 16.44 -24.93
N SER A 222 2.96 16.27 -23.72
CA SER A 222 2.74 17.24 -22.65
C SER A 222 3.33 18.58 -23.08
N GLN A 223 2.49 19.61 -23.17
CA GLN A 223 2.95 20.99 -23.42
C GLN A 223 3.75 21.57 -22.23
N ARG A 224 3.75 20.88 -21.09
CA ARG A 224 4.49 21.31 -19.90
C ARG A 224 5.94 20.83 -19.93
N PHE A 225 6.84 21.72 -19.52
CA PHE A 225 8.20 21.36 -19.17
C PHE A 225 8.18 20.53 -17.88
N HIS A 226 8.87 19.40 -17.89
CA HIS A 226 9.00 18.51 -16.75
C HIS A 226 10.42 17.96 -16.74
N PHE A 227 11.12 18.13 -15.63
CA PHE A 227 12.47 17.61 -15.46
C PHE A 227 12.45 16.08 -15.44
N GLU A 228 13.21 15.43 -16.34
CA GLU A 228 13.31 13.97 -16.38
C GLU A 228 14.55 13.53 -15.59
N ASN A 229 14.35 12.66 -14.60
CA ASN A 229 15.46 12.22 -13.73
C ASN A 229 16.53 11.44 -14.50
N SER A 230 16.17 10.88 -15.66
CA SER A 230 17.12 10.21 -16.56
C SER A 230 18.21 11.14 -17.08
N TRP A 231 17.97 12.45 -17.17
CA TRP A 231 18.98 13.41 -17.63
C TRP A 231 20.16 13.51 -16.66
N LEU A 232 19.95 13.26 -15.36
CA LEU A 232 21.02 13.28 -14.36
C LEU A 232 21.99 12.08 -14.49
N LEU A 233 21.64 11.06 -15.27
CA LEU A 233 22.52 9.93 -15.55
C LEU A 233 23.54 10.24 -16.63
N ASP A 234 23.27 11.27 -17.46
CA ASP A 234 24.22 11.73 -18.46
C ASP A 234 25.27 12.64 -17.80
N PRO A 235 26.57 12.29 -17.87
CA PRO A 235 27.63 13.07 -17.24
C PRO A 235 27.77 14.48 -17.83
N THR A 236 27.34 14.71 -19.06
CA THR A 236 27.43 16.02 -19.76
C THR A 236 26.27 16.96 -19.40
N PHE A 237 25.20 16.45 -18.80
CA PHE A 237 23.97 17.20 -18.62
C PHE A 237 24.15 18.42 -17.70
N LEU A 238 24.69 18.22 -16.50
CA LEU A 238 24.85 19.29 -15.52
C LEU A 238 25.93 20.29 -15.96
N SER A 239 27.06 19.82 -16.48
CA SER A 239 28.15 20.68 -16.95
C SER A 239 27.72 21.61 -18.09
N THR A 240 26.83 21.15 -18.97
CA THR A 240 26.32 21.95 -20.10
C THR A 240 25.21 22.91 -19.67
N THR A 241 24.34 22.50 -18.75
CA THR A 241 23.11 23.26 -18.43
C THR A 241 23.26 24.22 -17.24
N LEU A 242 24.03 23.87 -16.21
CA LEU A 242 24.18 24.70 -15.00
C LEU A 242 24.83 26.07 -15.23
N PRO A 243 25.78 26.29 -16.16
CA PRO A 243 26.33 27.62 -16.41
C PRO A 243 25.26 28.66 -16.76
N SER A 244 24.15 28.23 -17.37
CA SER A 244 23.02 29.11 -17.69
C SER A 244 22.30 29.69 -16.46
N TRP A 245 22.48 29.09 -15.29
CA TRP A 245 21.92 29.57 -14.02
C TRP A 245 22.59 30.88 -13.55
N HIS A 246 23.84 31.10 -13.93
CA HIS A 246 24.60 32.32 -13.58
C HIS A 246 24.47 33.45 -14.60
N LEU A 247 23.77 33.22 -15.71
CA LEU A 247 23.54 34.27 -16.70
C LEU A 247 22.78 35.43 -16.04
N ARG A 248 23.35 36.65 -16.17
CA ARG A 248 22.88 37.85 -15.48
C ARG A 248 21.41 38.13 -15.79
N SER A 249 20.59 38.04 -14.76
CA SER A 249 19.27 38.68 -14.65
C SER A 249 19.47 40.14 -14.22
N ARG A 250 18.56 41.04 -14.61
CA ARG A 250 18.34 42.35 -13.94
C ARG A 250 17.12 42.21 -13.02
N PRO A 251 17.22 41.53 -11.88
CA PRO A 251 16.05 41.27 -11.04
C PRO A 251 15.62 42.54 -10.28
N ARG A 252 14.33 42.61 -9.96
CA ARG A 252 13.79 43.67 -9.09
C ARG A 252 13.90 43.29 -7.61
N ASP A 253 13.81 42.00 -7.31
CA ASP A 253 13.82 41.40 -5.98
C ASP A 253 14.41 39.96 -6.03
N ALA A 254 14.67 39.36 -4.87
CA ALA A 254 15.22 38.00 -4.79
C ALA A 254 14.30 36.94 -5.45
N THR A 255 12.98 37.17 -5.42
CA THR A 255 11.99 36.25 -5.98
C THR A 255 12.00 36.27 -7.51
N SER A 256 12.01 37.45 -8.11
CA SER A 256 12.15 37.62 -9.56
C SER A 256 13.51 37.15 -10.06
N ASP A 257 14.58 37.26 -9.27
CA ASP A 257 15.90 36.71 -9.59
C ASP A 257 15.84 35.20 -9.80
N ILE A 258 15.32 34.47 -8.80
CA ILE A 258 15.18 33.01 -8.90
C ILE A 258 14.22 32.62 -10.02
N ALA A 259 13.09 33.31 -10.18
CA ALA A 259 12.15 33.02 -11.25
C ALA A 259 12.79 33.19 -12.64
N ALA A 260 13.61 34.22 -12.83
CA ALA A 260 14.36 34.47 -14.06
C ALA A 260 15.42 33.38 -14.30
N LYS A 261 16.23 33.04 -13.28
CA LYS A 261 17.24 31.97 -13.36
C LYS A 261 16.62 30.62 -13.72
N ILE A 262 15.51 30.26 -13.08
CA ILE A 262 14.73 29.06 -13.43
C ILE A 262 14.28 29.10 -14.90
N LYS A 263 13.79 30.26 -15.38
CA LYS A 263 13.35 30.40 -16.78
C LYS A 263 14.52 30.22 -17.75
N THR A 264 15.68 30.81 -17.49
CA THR A 264 16.89 30.69 -18.30
C THR A 264 17.40 29.25 -18.31
N TYR A 265 17.49 28.61 -17.14
CA TYR A 265 17.89 27.21 -17.02
C TYR A 265 16.96 26.28 -17.79
N ARG A 266 15.64 26.48 -17.70
CA ARG A 266 14.67 25.70 -18.48
C ARG A 266 14.87 25.83 -19.98
N PHE A 267 15.28 27.01 -20.46
CA PHE A 267 15.60 27.21 -21.87
C PHE A 267 16.84 26.41 -22.27
N ALA A 268 17.93 26.49 -21.49
CA ALA A 268 19.15 25.71 -21.74
C ALA A 268 18.87 24.20 -21.75
N VAL A 269 18.08 23.69 -20.79
CA VAL A 269 17.68 22.28 -20.75
C VAL A 269 16.86 21.88 -21.98
N LYS A 270 15.98 22.76 -22.48
CA LYS A 270 15.22 22.49 -23.72
C LYS A 270 16.13 22.41 -24.95
N VAL A 271 17.16 23.25 -25.01
CA VAL A 271 18.18 23.21 -26.08
C VAL A 271 18.97 21.90 -25.99
N TRP A 272 19.48 21.56 -24.81
CA TRP A 272 20.21 20.31 -24.57
C TRP A 272 19.37 19.08 -24.96
N LYS A 273 18.09 19.06 -24.54
CA LYS A 273 17.14 17.98 -24.87
C LYS A 273 16.92 17.81 -26.38
N ARG A 274 16.95 18.89 -27.16
CA ARG A 274 16.79 18.82 -28.62
C ARG A 274 18.05 18.24 -29.28
N ALA A 275 19.23 18.60 -28.78
CA ALA A 275 20.50 18.08 -29.27
C ALA A 275 20.71 16.60 -28.91
N HIS A 276 20.28 16.16 -27.72
CA HIS A 276 20.46 14.79 -27.21
C HIS A 276 19.18 13.96 -27.37
N ARG A 277 18.50 14.12 -28.51
CA ARG A 277 17.26 13.37 -28.76
C ARG A 277 17.62 11.93 -29.11
N TYR A 278 17.11 10.99 -28.32
CA TYR A 278 17.24 9.55 -28.59
C TYR A 278 16.81 9.22 -30.02
N THR A 279 17.69 8.56 -30.77
CA THR A 279 17.44 8.05 -32.12
C THR A 279 16.96 6.60 -32.03
N PRO A 280 15.91 6.20 -32.78
CA PRO A 280 15.34 4.85 -32.70
C PRO A 280 16.32 3.71 -32.97
N PHE A 281 17.38 3.98 -33.74
CA PHE A 281 18.38 2.99 -34.11
C PHE A 281 19.58 2.93 -33.16
N HIS A 282 19.68 3.81 -32.16
CA HIS A 282 20.85 3.90 -31.27
C HIS A 282 21.14 2.57 -30.56
N ASP A 283 20.14 2.00 -29.90
CA ASP A 283 20.31 0.75 -29.16
C ASP A 283 20.61 -0.43 -30.08
N ASN A 284 20.01 -0.45 -31.28
CA ASN A 284 20.25 -1.50 -32.27
C ASN A 284 21.66 -1.40 -32.86
N ASN A 285 22.16 -0.17 -33.10
CA ASN A 285 23.51 0.05 -33.57
C ASN A 285 24.54 -0.36 -32.51
N CYS A 286 24.32 -0.02 -31.23
CA CYS A 286 25.19 -0.47 -30.15
C CYS A 286 25.21 -2.00 -30.04
N LYS A 287 24.05 -2.66 -30.10
CA LYS A 287 23.95 -4.13 -30.10
C LYS A 287 24.67 -4.74 -31.29
N PHE A 288 24.43 -4.23 -32.49
CA PHE A 288 25.11 -4.68 -33.70
C PHE A 288 26.63 -4.58 -33.58
N VAL A 289 27.16 -3.46 -33.05
CA VAL A 289 28.59 -3.31 -32.82
C VAL A 289 29.11 -4.32 -31.80
N ILE A 290 28.38 -4.54 -30.69
CA ILE A 290 28.75 -5.55 -29.68
C ILE A 290 28.76 -6.94 -30.30
N ASP A 291 27.67 -7.35 -30.97
CA ASP A 291 27.53 -8.65 -31.62
C ASP A 291 28.62 -8.88 -32.68
N LEU A 292 28.97 -7.84 -33.45
CA LEU A 292 30.04 -7.89 -34.44
C LEU A 292 31.42 -8.08 -33.79
N MET A 293 31.70 -7.39 -32.67
CA MET A 293 32.96 -7.55 -31.94
C MET A 293 33.05 -8.93 -31.27
N ASP A 294 31.96 -9.40 -30.68
CA ASP A 294 31.90 -10.74 -30.08
C ASP A 294 32.09 -11.84 -31.14
N PHE A 295 31.50 -11.68 -32.33
CA PHE A 295 31.75 -12.55 -33.48
C PHE A 295 33.22 -12.56 -33.91
N PHE A 296 33.91 -11.41 -33.92
CA PHE A 296 35.35 -11.39 -34.21
C PHE A 296 36.17 -12.05 -33.11
N GLU A 297 35.79 -11.90 -31.83
CA GLU A 297 36.47 -12.50 -30.68
C GLU A 297 36.42 -14.03 -30.69
N GLU A 298 35.37 -14.64 -31.27
CA GLU A 298 35.29 -16.10 -31.48
C GLU A 298 36.39 -16.64 -32.41
N SER A 299 36.90 -15.79 -33.32
CA SER A 299 37.86 -16.20 -34.36
C SER A 299 39.28 -15.69 -34.11
N ARG A 300 39.45 -14.58 -33.39
CA ARG A 300 40.76 -13.98 -33.08
C ARG A 300 40.68 -13.05 -31.85
N PRO A 301 41.78 -12.76 -31.17
CA PRO A 301 41.81 -11.69 -30.17
C PRO A 301 41.49 -10.32 -30.81
N LEU A 302 40.74 -9.49 -30.08
CA LEU A 302 40.43 -8.12 -30.45
C LEU A 302 41.65 -7.20 -30.26
N SER A 303 41.84 -6.26 -31.17
CA SER A 303 42.83 -5.17 -31.01
C SER A 303 42.39 -4.18 -29.92
N GLY A 304 43.32 -3.40 -29.39
CA GLY A 304 43.01 -2.40 -28.35
C GLY A 304 41.94 -1.38 -28.77
N SER A 305 41.89 -1.00 -30.04
CA SER A 305 40.85 -0.12 -30.58
C SER A 305 39.48 -0.80 -30.71
N GLU A 306 39.44 -2.09 -31.02
CA GLU A 306 38.20 -2.86 -31.11
C GLU A 306 37.61 -3.15 -29.73
N LEU A 307 38.46 -3.46 -28.75
CA LEU A 307 38.10 -3.52 -27.34
C LEU A 307 37.52 -2.19 -26.85
N GLY A 308 38.21 -1.08 -27.15
CA GLY A 308 37.72 0.26 -26.82
C GLY A 308 36.35 0.58 -27.44
N LEU A 309 36.17 0.26 -28.72
CA LEU A 309 34.89 0.45 -29.42
C LEU A 309 33.77 -0.40 -28.79
N ARG A 310 34.05 -1.67 -28.43
CA ARG A 310 33.10 -2.53 -27.74
C ARG A 310 32.71 -1.97 -26.38
N ASP A 311 33.70 -1.57 -25.59
CA ASP A 311 33.48 -1.03 -24.24
C ASP A 311 32.67 0.28 -24.30
N GLU A 312 32.94 1.14 -25.29
CA GLU A 312 32.16 2.35 -25.56
C GLU A 312 30.71 2.02 -25.98
N ALA A 313 30.53 1.07 -26.90
CA ALA A 313 29.20 0.64 -27.35
C ALA A 313 28.40 0.02 -26.19
N TRP A 314 29.04 -0.81 -25.37
CA TRP A 314 28.47 -1.41 -24.17
C TRP A 314 28.08 -0.36 -23.12
N ALA A 315 28.99 0.56 -22.80
CA ALA A 315 28.73 1.65 -21.86
C ALA A 315 27.58 2.56 -22.34
N SER A 316 27.54 2.86 -23.64
CA SER A 316 26.48 3.65 -24.28
C SER A 316 25.12 2.93 -24.23
N LEU A 317 25.09 1.63 -24.52
CA LEU A 317 23.88 0.80 -24.42
C LEU A 317 23.38 0.71 -22.97
N LEU A 318 24.28 0.46 -22.02
CA LEU A 318 23.95 0.40 -20.59
C LEU A 318 23.42 1.74 -20.06
N LEU A 319 24.01 2.85 -20.49
CA LEU A 319 23.52 4.19 -20.18
C LEU A 319 22.11 4.41 -20.74
N SER A 320 21.88 4.06 -22.01
CA SER A 320 20.56 4.15 -22.65
C SER A 320 19.50 3.34 -21.88
N ILE A 321 19.81 2.09 -21.52
CA ILE A 321 18.92 1.22 -20.73
C ILE A 321 18.60 1.85 -19.37
N ARG A 322 19.60 2.35 -18.63
CA ARG A 322 19.41 3.01 -17.33
C ARG A 322 18.57 4.28 -17.46
N GLN A 323 18.80 5.08 -18.50
CA GLN A 323 18.01 6.28 -18.80
C GLN A 323 16.55 5.92 -19.10
N GLN A 324 16.30 4.91 -19.93
CA GLN A 324 14.95 4.42 -20.23
C GLN A 324 14.26 3.91 -18.96
N ALA A 325 14.95 3.13 -18.12
CA ALA A 325 14.41 2.63 -16.86
C ALA A 325 14.01 3.77 -15.91
N ALA A 326 14.89 4.75 -15.70
CA ALA A 326 14.60 5.94 -14.88
C ALA A 326 13.42 6.74 -15.44
N ARG A 327 13.36 6.89 -16.77
CA ARG A 327 12.31 7.61 -17.51
C ARG A 327 10.94 6.97 -17.34
N TRP A 328 10.83 5.65 -17.48
CA TRP A 328 9.57 4.92 -17.34
C TRP A 328 9.14 4.79 -15.89
N LYS A 329 10.09 4.60 -14.95
CA LYS A 329 9.82 4.60 -13.51
C LYS A 329 9.20 5.92 -13.05
N GLN A 330 9.75 7.06 -13.50
CA GLN A 330 9.20 8.38 -13.17
C GLN A 330 7.77 8.58 -13.70
N ARG A 331 7.44 8.03 -14.88
CA ARG A 331 6.09 8.09 -15.48
C ARG A 331 5.10 7.11 -14.83
N GLY A 332 5.55 5.91 -14.48
CA GLY A 332 4.75 4.91 -13.76
C GLY A 332 4.42 5.33 -12.33
N LYS A 333 5.31 6.11 -11.67
CA LYS A 333 5.21 6.55 -10.27
C LYS A 333 4.93 5.40 -9.29
N PHE A 334 5.54 4.25 -9.53
CA PHE A 334 5.43 3.09 -8.66
C PHE A 334 6.60 3.07 -7.69
N ARG A 335 6.32 3.22 -6.39
CA ARG A 335 7.33 3.50 -5.36
C ARG A 335 7.91 2.26 -4.66
N ALA A 336 7.21 1.13 -4.73
CA ALA A 336 7.55 -0.04 -3.90
C ALA A 336 8.72 -0.88 -4.46
N ILE A 337 9.09 -0.72 -5.72
CA ILE A 337 10.21 -1.44 -6.35
C ILE A 337 11.43 -0.51 -6.43
N LYS A 338 12.55 -0.92 -5.82
CA LYS A 338 13.86 -0.24 -5.92
C LYS A 338 14.54 -0.61 -7.25
N GLU A 339 15.47 0.22 -7.72
CA GLU A 339 16.26 -0.06 -8.94
C GLU A 339 16.98 -1.41 -8.78
N GLY A 340 16.60 -2.39 -9.60
CA GLY A 340 17.13 -3.75 -9.50
C GLY A 340 16.33 -4.87 -10.17
N ASP A 341 15.45 -4.56 -11.13
CA ASP A 341 14.93 -5.56 -12.07
C ASP A 341 14.86 -4.91 -13.46
N GLU A 342 15.53 -5.51 -14.44
CA GLU A 342 15.74 -5.01 -15.81
C GLU A 342 14.46 -4.97 -16.65
N ASN A 343 13.28 -4.97 -16.03
CA ASN A 343 12.01 -5.03 -16.73
C ASN A 343 11.40 -3.63 -16.94
N THR A 344 11.90 -2.92 -17.96
CA THR A 344 11.30 -1.67 -18.43
C THR A 344 9.86 -1.86 -18.94
N ARG A 345 9.50 -3.05 -19.44
CA ARG A 345 8.14 -3.38 -19.92
C ARG A 345 7.11 -3.26 -18.81
N PHE A 346 7.43 -3.66 -17.59
CA PHE A 346 6.57 -3.48 -16.43
C PHE A 346 6.24 -1.99 -16.19
N PHE A 347 7.25 -1.12 -16.11
CA PHE A 347 7.06 0.31 -15.87
C PHE A 347 6.38 1.01 -17.05
N HIS A 348 6.68 0.60 -18.28
CA HIS A 348 6.00 1.07 -19.49
C HIS A 348 4.50 0.82 -19.41
N ALA A 349 4.14 -0.44 -19.17
CA ALA A 349 2.76 -0.88 -19.19
C ALA A 349 1.97 -0.31 -18.00
N LEU A 350 2.61 -0.08 -16.84
CA LEU A 350 2.03 0.71 -15.74
C LEU A 350 1.80 2.18 -16.12
N ALA A 351 2.75 2.82 -16.81
CA ALA A 351 2.63 4.21 -17.24
C ALA A 351 1.48 4.39 -18.23
N SER A 352 1.34 3.49 -19.22
CA SER A 352 0.24 3.49 -20.19
C SER A 352 -1.12 3.25 -19.52
N SER A 353 -1.20 2.28 -18.60
CA SER A 353 -2.41 2.04 -17.79
C SER A 353 -2.80 3.27 -16.96
N ARG A 354 -1.81 3.94 -16.35
CA ARG A 354 -2.03 5.18 -15.58
C ARG A 354 -2.50 6.33 -16.46
N LEU A 355 -1.93 6.49 -17.66
CA LEU A 355 -2.35 7.49 -18.64
C LEU A 355 -3.82 7.31 -19.01
N ARG A 356 -4.21 6.08 -19.41
CA ARG A 356 -5.61 5.74 -19.77
C ARG A 356 -6.57 6.01 -18.61
N ARG A 357 -6.24 5.52 -17.40
CA ARG A 357 -7.10 5.68 -16.22
C ARG A 357 -7.32 7.14 -15.83
N ASN A 358 -6.29 7.97 -15.94
CA ASN A 358 -6.35 9.38 -15.55
C ASN A 358 -6.91 10.28 -16.66
N HIS A 359 -7.15 9.75 -17.85
CA HIS A 359 -7.69 10.53 -18.96
C HIS A 359 -9.19 10.77 -18.77
N ILE A 360 -9.57 12.03 -18.57
CA ILE A 360 -10.96 12.44 -18.33
C ILE A 360 -11.67 12.59 -19.67
N ARG A 361 -12.55 11.64 -19.99
CA ARG A 361 -13.36 11.64 -21.23
C ARG A 361 -14.61 12.48 -21.11
N VAL A 362 -15.40 12.23 -20.09
CA VAL A 362 -16.70 12.88 -19.86
C VAL A 362 -16.69 13.53 -18.48
N LEU A 363 -17.28 14.71 -18.37
CA LEU A 363 -17.69 15.30 -17.10
C LEU A 363 -19.21 15.28 -17.02
N ASP A 364 -19.73 14.90 -15.87
CA ASP A 364 -21.15 14.99 -15.54
C ASP A 364 -21.36 16.25 -14.69
N VAL A 365 -22.22 17.15 -15.16
CA VAL A 365 -22.58 18.40 -14.48
C VAL A 365 -24.09 18.42 -14.42
N ASP A 366 -24.63 18.18 -13.22
CA ASP A 366 -26.08 18.21 -12.97
C ASP A 366 -26.90 17.33 -13.93
N GLY A 367 -26.37 16.17 -14.34
CA GLY A 367 -27.00 15.23 -15.26
C GLY A 367 -26.68 15.49 -16.74
N VAL A 368 -25.94 16.56 -17.06
CA VAL A 368 -25.51 16.88 -18.43
C VAL A 368 -24.07 16.38 -18.66
N HIS A 369 -23.90 15.57 -19.69
CA HIS A 369 -22.59 15.03 -20.07
C HIS A 369 -21.83 15.97 -21.01
N VAL A 370 -20.69 16.47 -20.54
CA VAL A 370 -19.78 17.34 -21.31
C VAL A 370 -18.59 16.54 -21.81
N VAL A 371 -18.40 16.50 -23.13
CA VAL A 371 -17.38 15.66 -23.79
C VAL A 371 -16.23 16.49 -24.38
N SER A 372 -16.53 17.68 -24.94
CA SER A 372 -15.53 18.57 -25.54
C SER A 372 -14.47 19.01 -24.52
N HIS A 373 -13.20 19.05 -24.93
CA HIS A 373 -12.10 19.45 -24.03
C HIS A 373 -12.25 20.88 -23.53
N ASP A 374 -12.55 21.83 -24.41
CA ASP A 374 -12.72 23.24 -24.06
C ASP A 374 -13.92 23.45 -23.13
N ALA A 375 -15.05 22.78 -23.42
CA ALA A 375 -16.23 22.84 -22.56
C ALA A 375 -15.95 22.26 -21.18
N LYS A 376 -15.25 21.11 -21.10
CA LYS A 376 -14.79 20.53 -19.83
C LYS A 376 -13.87 21.48 -19.07
N ALA A 377 -12.92 22.12 -19.77
CA ALA A 377 -11.99 23.06 -19.16
C ALA A 377 -12.72 24.31 -18.62
N ALA A 378 -13.71 24.84 -19.35
CA ALA A 378 -14.53 25.96 -18.92
C ALA A 378 -15.37 25.64 -17.67
N VAL A 379 -16.05 24.48 -17.67
CA VAL A 379 -16.81 23.98 -16.51
C VAL A 379 -15.91 23.86 -15.28
N LEU A 380 -14.75 23.19 -15.42
CA LEU A 380 -13.80 23.01 -14.32
C LEU A 380 -13.27 24.35 -13.81
N HIS A 381 -12.95 25.27 -14.71
CA HIS A 381 -12.52 26.61 -14.33
C HIS A 381 -13.60 27.35 -13.54
N GLY A 382 -14.85 27.34 -14.00
CA GLY A 382 -15.98 27.95 -13.29
C GLY A 382 -16.17 27.35 -11.89
N PHE A 383 -16.20 26.02 -11.80
CA PHE A 383 -16.31 25.31 -10.52
C PHE A 383 -15.21 25.69 -9.52
N TYR A 384 -13.93 25.61 -9.93
CA TYR A 384 -12.83 25.93 -9.02
C TYR A 384 -12.66 27.43 -8.77
N SER A 385 -13.11 28.30 -9.68
CA SER A 385 -13.13 29.75 -9.44
C SER A 385 -14.14 30.10 -8.36
N ASN A 386 -15.33 29.47 -8.37
CA ASN A 386 -16.31 29.64 -7.30
C ASN A 386 -15.86 29.00 -6.00
N LEU A 387 -15.21 27.82 -6.07
CA LEU A 387 -14.72 27.12 -4.88
C LEU A 387 -13.54 27.85 -4.23
N LEU A 388 -12.50 28.23 -4.96
CA LEU A 388 -11.26 28.76 -4.38
C LEU A 388 -11.15 30.29 -4.49
N GLY A 389 -11.82 30.91 -5.45
CA GLY A 389 -11.70 32.35 -5.74
C GLY A 389 -12.65 33.24 -4.94
N LEU A 390 -13.58 32.67 -4.18
CA LEU A 390 -14.50 33.38 -3.31
C LEU A 390 -14.20 33.04 -1.85
N ALA A 391 -14.19 34.05 -0.99
CA ALA A 391 -14.10 33.90 0.46
C ALA A 391 -15.30 34.60 1.10
N GLN A 392 -15.90 33.96 2.10
CA GLN A 392 -16.96 34.55 2.92
C GLN A 392 -16.32 35.19 4.15
N VAL A 393 -17.01 36.15 4.76
CA VAL A 393 -16.60 36.68 6.07
C VAL A 393 -17.00 35.66 7.14
N PRO A 394 -16.11 35.28 8.07
CA PRO A 394 -16.45 34.33 9.10
C PRO A 394 -17.39 34.95 10.15
N GLU A 395 -18.44 34.23 10.49
CA GLU A 395 -19.41 34.62 11.53
C GLU A 395 -19.15 33.81 12.79
N TRP A 396 -18.82 34.48 13.89
CA TRP A 396 -18.46 33.84 15.16
C TRP A 396 -19.62 33.94 16.15
N HIS A 397 -20.28 32.81 16.40
CA HIS A 397 -21.36 32.70 17.39
C HIS A 397 -20.87 32.18 18.76
N PHE A 398 -19.56 32.12 18.95
CA PHE A 398 -18.90 31.65 20.17
C PHE A 398 -17.58 32.41 20.41
N CYS A 399 -17.09 32.40 21.65
CA CYS A 399 -15.86 33.10 22.02
C CYS A 399 -14.62 32.19 21.89
N LEU A 400 -13.78 32.44 20.88
CA LEU A 400 -12.51 31.73 20.70
C LEU A 400 -11.56 31.83 21.90
N ARG A 401 -11.47 33.01 22.54
CA ARG A 401 -10.56 33.22 23.68
C ARG A 401 -10.93 32.36 24.87
N SER A 402 -12.22 32.15 25.11
CA SER A 402 -12.71 31.30 26.19
C SER A 402 -12.39 29.82 25.92
N LEU A 403 -12.51 29.35 24.68
CA LEU A 403 -12.20 27.97 24.29
C LEU A 403 -10.74 27.57 24.57
N TYR A 404 -9.83 28.53 24.42
CA TYR A 404 -8.38 28.33 24.54
C TYR A 404 -7.78 29.01 25.76
N ALA A 405 -8.57 29.34 26.79
CA ALA A 405 -8.08 30.01 27.99
C ALA A 405 -6.95 29.23 28.70
N ASP A 406 -7.03 27.89 28.66
CA ASP A 406 -6.05 26.98 29.27
C ASP A 406 -4.95 26.50 28.28
N ALA A 407 -4.85 27.11 27.09
CA ALA A 407 -3.89 26.67 26.09
C ALA A 407 -2.45 26.98 26.54
N ARG A 408 -1.54 26.01 26.37
CA ARG A 408 -0.12 26.24 26.62
C ARG A 408 0.43 27.26 25.62
N PRO A 409 1.27 28.22 26.07
CA PRO A 409 1.92 29.17 25.17
C PRO A 409 2.84 28.46 24.18
N VAL A 410 2.88 28.96 22.96
CA VAL A 410 3.75 28.45 21.89
C VAL A 410 5.17 28.97 22.12
N ASP A 411 6.19 28.15 21.84
CA ASP A 411 7.58 28.60 21.85
C ASP A 411 7.82 29.57 20.69
N GLU A 412 7.69 30.86 21.00
CA GLU A 412 7.80 31.93 20.02
C GLU A 412 9.20 31.97 19.37
N ALA A 413 10.26 31.77 20.17
CA ALA A 413 11.64 31.97 19.74
C ALA A 413 12.08 30.98 18.66
N ALA A 414 11.62 29.73 18.74
CA ALA A 414 11.92 28.71 17.75
C ALA A 414 11.20 28.96 16.41
N LEU A 415 9.96 29.46 16.43
CA LEU A 415 9.14 29.64 15.23
C LEU A 415 9.57 30.82 14.35
N VAL A 416 10.10 31.89 14.96
CA VAL A 416 10.53 33.10 14.24
C VAL A 416 12.05 33.22 14.12
N ALA A 417 12.78 32.13 14.38
CA ALA A 417 14.22 32.09 14.16
C ALA A 417 14.56 32.30 12.67
N ARG A 418 15.73 32.89 12.40
CA ARG A 418 16.20 33.07 11.02
C ARG A 418 16.45 31.72 10.35
N PHE A 419 15.99 31.60 9.10
CA PHE A 419 16.18 30.39 8.30
C PHE A 419 17.67 30.13 8.01
N GLY A 420 18.20 29.05 8.57
CA GLY A 420 19.59 28.64 8.36
C GLY A 420 19.77 27.83 7.07
N LEU A 421 20.91 27.99 6.40
CA LEU A 421 21.25 27.13 5.25
C LEU A 421 21.21 25.62 5.59
N PRO A 422 21.66 25.15 6.77
CA PRO A 422 21.53 23.75 7.16
C PRO A 422 20.07 23.28 7.25
N GLU A 423 19.18 24.14 7.75
CA GLU A 423 17.74 23.87 7.88
C GLU A 423 17.08 23.75 6.51
N ILE A 424 17.34 24.71 5.61
CA ILE A 424 16.84 24.70 4.23
C ILE A 424 17.33 23.44 3.50
N LYS A 425 18.61 23.08 3.68
CA LYS A 425 19.19 21.86 3.10
C LYS A 425 18.53 20.60 3.66
N ALA A 426 18.30 20.54 4.98
CA ALA A 426 17.66 19.40 5.63
C ALA A 426 16.21 19.23 5.13
N ALA A 427 15.44 20.30 5.04
CA ALA A 427 14.08 20.30 4.50
C ALA A 427 14.06 19.77 3.05
N LEU A 428 14.97 20.26 2.20
CA LEU A 428 15.08 19.79 0.81
C LEU A 428 15.51 18.31 0.73
N LEU A 429 16.48 17.88 1.55
CA LEU A 429 16.96 16.51 1.57
C LEU A 429 15.91 15.53 2.09
N GLY A 430 15.02 15.97 2.99
CA GLY A 430 13.86 15.21 3.45
C GLY A 430 12.81 14.93 2.37
N MET A 431 12.77 15.71 1.28
CA MET A 431 11.80 15.51 0.19
C MET A 431 12.11 14.28 -0.67
N ASP A 432 11.07 13.55 -1.10
CA ASP A 432 11.21 12.43 -2.05
C ASP A 432 11.74 12.92 -3.41
N ARG A 433 12.86 12.34 -3.88
CA ARG A 433 13.51 12.66 -5.17
C ARG A 433 12.61 12.45 -6.37
N ALA A 434 11.64 11.53 -6.27
CA ALA A 434 10.70 11.22 -7.34
C ALA A 434 9.39 12.03 -7.26
N SER A 435 9.33 13.03 -6.38
CA SER A 435 8.17 13.92 -6.26
C SER A 435 7.90 14.66 -7.57
N THR A 436 6.62 14.92 -7.83
CA THR A 436 6.20 15.60 -9.06
C THR A 436 6.55 17.08 -8.97
N PRO A 437 7.17 17.66 -10.00
CA PRO A 437 7.52 19.07 -9.98
C PRO A 437 6.27 19.96 -10.07
N GLY A 438 6.39 21.18 -9.55
CA GLY A 438 5.39 22.24 -9.69
C GLY A 438 5.36 22.83 -11.11
N PRO A 439 4.70 23.99 -11.31
CA PRO A 439 4.58 24.63 -12.62
C PRO A 439 5.89 25.05 -13.29
N ASN A 440 6.96 25.22 -12.51
CA ASN A 440 8.31 25.45 -13.03
C ASN A 440 8.93 24.19 -13.68
N GLY A 441 8.39 23.00 -13.40
CA GLY A 441 8.87 21.72 -13.91
C GLY A 441 10.18 21.23 -13.30
N LEU A 442 10.70 21.88 -12.25
CA LEU A 442 11.89 21.46 -11.50
C LEU A 442 11.48 20.80 -10.18
N GLY A 443 11.97 19.60 -9.91
CA GLY A 443 11.64 18.81 -8.72
C GLY A 443 12.82 18.67 -7.74
N PRO A 444 12.63 17.98 -6.61
CA PRO A 444 13.69 17.80 -5.61
C PRO A 444 14.96 17.13 -6.14
N SER A 445 14.85 16.25 -7.16
CA SER A 445 16.00 15.63 -7.82
C SER A 445 16.98 16.65 -8.41
N PHE A 446 16.46 17.70 -9.06
CA PHE A 446 17.26 18.79 -9.61
C PHE A 446 17.97 19.57 -8.51
N TYR A 447 17.23 20.07 -7.51
CA TYR A 447 17.81 20.90 -6.45
C TYR A 447 18.87 20.15 -5.62
N LYS A 448 18.72 18.83 -5.45
CA LYS A 448 19.72 17.99 -4.80
C LYS A 448 20.99 17.84 -5.62
N ALA A 449 20.86 17.66 -6.94
CA ALA A 449 22.00 17.54 -7.85
C ALA A 449 22.74 18.88 -8.05
N ALA A 450 21.99 19.98 -8.11
CA ALA A 450 22.51 21.33 -8.36
C ALA A 450 22.74 22.15 -7.08
N TRP A 451 22.76 21.52 -5.90
CA TRP A 451 22.76 22.23 -4.61
C TRP A 451 23.91 23.23 -4.49
N GLY A 452 25.12 22.86 -4.90
CA GLY A 452 26.30 23.73 -4.84
C GLY A 452 26.12 25.05 -5.60
N THR A 453 25.34 25.04 -6.68
CA THR A 453 25.05 26.22 -7.50
C THR A 453 23.87 27.03 -6.97
N VAL A 454 22.81 26.36 -6.53
CA VAL A 454 21.51 26.98 -6.23
C VAL A 454 21.40 27.47 -4.78
N ALA A 455 22.18 26.91 -3.85
CA ALA A 455 22.10 27.19 -2.43
C ALA A 455 22.22 28.69 -2.06
N PRO A 456 23.17 29.47 -2.61
CA PRO A 456 23.30 30.90 -2.25
C PRO A 456 22.09 31.73 -2.69
N ASP A 457 21.47 31.37 -3.82
CA ASP A 457 20.29 32.06 -4.32
C ASP A 457 19.07 31.76 -3.46
N LEU A 458 18.90 30.49 -3.05
CA LEU A 458 17.83 30.09 -2.13
C LEU A 458 17.96 30.80 -0.78
N GLN A 459 19.16 30.87 -0.20
CA GLN A 459 19.40 31.61 1.05
C GLN A 459 18.91 33.05 0.94
N ARG A 460 19.29 33.77 -0.15
CA ARG A 460 18.83 35.15 -0.37
C ARG A 460 17.32 35.27 -0.51
N LEU A 461 16.64 34.29 -1.10
CA LEU A 461 15.17 34.25 -1.15
C LEU A 461 14.56 34.10 0.23
N PHE A 462 15.07 33.17 1.04
CA PHE A 462 14.58 32.95 2.40
C PHE A 462 14.86 34.15 3.32
N ASP A 463 16.01 34.81 3.18
CA ASP A 463 16.32 36.05 3.88
C ASP A 463 15.36 37.19 3.47
N ALA A 464 15.09 37.35 2.17
CA ALA A 464 14.12 38.33 1.68
C ALA A 464 12.69 38.04 2.16
N PHE A 465 12.32 36.75 2.23
CA PHE A 465 11.02 36.32 2.77
C PHE A 465 10.92 36.60 4.27
N PHE A 466 11.97 36.30 5.04
CA PHE A 466 12.04 36.58 6.47
C PHE A 466 11.83 38.07 6.77
N SER A 467 12.46 38.95 5.98
CA SER A 467 12.33 40.41 6.10
C SER A 467 11.04 41.00 5.50
N GLY A 468 10.12 40.18 4.96
CA GLY A 468 8.87 40.64 4.35
C GLY A 468 9.02 41.31 2.98
N GLY A 469 10.21 41.27 2.36
CA GLY A 469 10.52 41.94 1.09
C GLY A 469 10.35 41.06 -0.16
N ALA A 470 9.85 39.82 -0.03
CA ALA A 470 9.74 38.88 -1.15
C ALA A 470 8.35 38.90 -1.82
N ASP A 471 8.29 39.22 -3.13
CA ASP A 471 7.07 39.05 -3.92
C ASP A 471 6.89 37.61 -4.42
N LEU A 472 6.19 36.82 -3.62
CA LEU A 472 5.93 35.40 -3.87
C LEU A 472 5.06 35.13 -5.12
N GLY A 473 4.37 36.11 -5.70
CA GLY A 473 3.42 35.89 -6.80
C GLY A 473 4.03 35.28 -8.07
N SER A 474 5.35 35.44 -8.25
CA SER A 474 6.11 34.88 -9.37
C SER A 474 6.43 33.38 -9.22
N ILE A 475 6.53 32.89 -7.98
CA ILE A 475 6.94 31.50 -7.66
C ILE A 475 5.80 30.66 -7.05
N ASN A 476 4.81 31.30 -6.42
CA ASN A 476 3.77 30.64 -5.63
C ASN A 476 2.57 30.16 -6.49
N ARG A 477 2.87 29.34 -7.49
CA ARG A 477 1.87 28.79 -8.42
C ARG A 477 1.73 27.28 -8.25
N ALA A 478 0.50 26.78 -8.32
CA ALA A 478 0.20 25.36 -8.20
C ALA A 478 -0.67 24.84 -9.35
N HIS A 479 -0.52 23.56 -9.67
CA HIS A 479 -1.40 22.87 -10.60
C HIS A 479 -2.38 21.98 -9.84
N ILE A 480 -3.67 22.14 -10.10
CA ILE A 480 -4.71 21.22 -9.61
C ILE A 480 -4.74 20.03 -10.58
N ILE A 481 -4.30 18.87 -10.10
CA ILE A 481 -4.32 17.62 -10.87
C ILE A 481 -5.56 16.83 -10.47
N LEU A 482 -6.47 16.63 -11.43
CA LEU A 482 -7.66 15.82 -11.21
C LEU A 482 -7.29 14.33 -11.25
N LEU A 483 -7.57 13.63 -10.15
CA LEU A 483 -7.39 12.19 -10.05
C LEU A 483 -8.77 11.54 -9.89
N PRO A 484 -9.13 10.56 -10.74
CA PRO A 484 -10.38 9.82 -10.58
C PRO A 484 -10.39 9.11 -9.23
N LYS A 485 -11.47 9.32 -8.45
CA LYS A 485 -11.65 8.59 -7.18
C LYS A 485 -11.94 7.12 -7.50
N LYS A 486 -11.09 6.20 -7.04
CA LYS A 486 -11.45 4.78 -6.99
C LYS A 486 -12.46 4.59 -5.85
N GLY A 487 -13.68 4.14 -6.14
CA GLY A 487 -14.61 3.55 -5.16
C GLY A 487 -14.70 4.21 -3.78
N GLY A 488 -14.70 5.55 -3.71
CA GLY A 488 -14.87 6.29 -2.46
C GLY A 488 -13.70 6.22 -1.47
N ARG A 489 -12.73 7.13 -1.63
CA ARG A 489 -11.96 7.88 -0.59
C ARG A 489 -10.57 8.21 -1.14
N ALA A 490 -10.27 9.50 -1.25
CA ALA A 490 -8.91 9.95 -1.54
C ALA A 490 -8.15 9.89 -0.21
N ILE A 491 -7.15 9.02 -0.12
CA ILE A 491 -6.25 9.01 1.03
C ILE A 491 -5.27 10.16 0.81
N ALA A 492 -5.58 11.33 1.36
CA ALA A 492 -4.53 12.27 1.70
C ALA A 492 -3.68 11.57 2.78
N LYS A 493 -2.38 11.40 2.54
CA LYS A 493 -1.46 11.02 3.62
C LYS A 493 -1.34 12.23 4.54
N LEU A 494 -2.21 12.35 5.53
CA LEU A 494 -1.88 13.16 6.70
C LEU A 494 -0.87 12.39 7.53
N LEU A 495 0.21 13.06 7.92
CA LEU A 495 1.05 12.54 8.99
C LEU A 495 0.24 12.66 10.29
N PRO A 496 0.12 11.59 11.10
CA PRO A 496 -0.35 11.76 12.46
C PRO A 496 0.62 12.67 13.23
N PRO A 497 0.16 13.35 14.29
CA PRO A 497 1.06 14.02 15.21
C PRO A 497 2.12 13.02 15.73
N PRO A 498 3.38 13.46 15.96
CA PRO A 498 4.45 12.58 16.41
C PRO A 498 4.01 11.77 17.63
N GLY A 499 4.17 10.44 17.57
CA GLY A 499 3.87 9.54 18.69
C GLY A 499 2.47 8.91 18.71
N HIS A 500 1.55 9.29 17.82
CA HIS A 500 0.20 8.70 17.76
C HIS A 500 0.00 7.83 16.52
N SER A 501 -0.67 6.68 16.67
CA SER A 501 -0.96 5.77 15.55
C SER A 501 -2.46 5.72 15.19
N ILE A 502 -2.75 5.59 13.89
CA ILE A 502 -4.13 5.41 13.40
C ILE A 502 -4.83 4.18 14.02
N SER A 503 -4.05 3.16 14.40
CA SER A 503 -4.54 1.96 15.06
C SER A 503 -5.01 2.24 16.48
N GLU A 504 -4.39 3.16 17.22
CA GLU A 504 -4.81 3.54 18.57
C GLU A 504 -6.21 4.18 18.58
N ASN A 505 -6.47 5.11 17.66
CA ASN A 505 -7.79 5.73 17.53
C ASN A 505 -8.88 4.69 17.24
N PHE A 506 -8.59 3.72 16.36
CA PHE A 506 -9.51 2.64 16.05
C PHE A 506 -9.77 1.72 17.26
N VAL A 507 -8.71 1.33 17.99
CA VAL A 507 -8.83 0.48 19.18
C VAL A 507 -9.68 1.18 20.25
N TYR A 508 -9.45 2.47 20.49
CA TYR A 508 -10.21 3.23 21.48
C TYR A 508 -11.69 3.37 21.08
N ALA A 509 -11.99 3.66 19.81
CA ALA A 509 -13.36 3.65 19.29
C ALA A 509 -14.05 2.29 19.51
N THR A 510 -13.33 1.20 19.21
CA THR A 510 -13.84 -0.16 19.38
C THR A 510 -14.17 -0.48 20.83
N GLU A 511 -13.28 -0.13 21.76
CA GLU A 511 -13.48 -0.39 23.19
C GLU A 511 -14.71 0.34 23.74
N ILE A 512 -14.92 1.59 23.35
CA ILE A 512 -16.06 2.39 23.81
C ILE A 512 -17.37 1.85 23.23
N VAL A 513 -17.43 1.59 21.93
CA VAL A 513 -18.61 1.00 21.27
C VAL A 513 -18.96 -0.35 21.91
N GLN A 514 -17.98 -1.22 22.13
CA GLN A 514 -18.21 -2.51 22.78
C GLN A 514 -18.66 -2.36 24.24
N CYS A 515 -18.16 -1.37 24.96
CA CYS A 515 -18.57 -1.13 26.34
C CYS A 515 -20.01 -0.60 26.42
N CYS A 516 -20.37 0.36 25.56
CA CYS A 516 -21.75 0.84 25.42
C CYS A 516 -22.71 -0.30 25.11
N HIS A 517 -22.33 -1.16 24.15
CA HIS A 517 -23.16 -2.29 23.77
C HIS A 517 -23.33 -3.32 24.91
N LYS A 518 -22.24 -3.73 25.56
CA LYS A 518 -22.29 -4.72 26.65
C LYS A 518 -23.08 -4.25 27.86
N ARG A 519 -23.06 -2.94 28.14
CA ARG A 519 -23.82 -2.34 29.25
C ARG A 519 -25.25 -1.96 28.88
N ARG A 520 -25.67 -2.17 27.63
CA ARG A 520 -26.95 -1.70 27.10
C ARG A 520 -27.16 -0.19 27.32
N ALA A 521 -26.07 0.58 27.23
CA ALA A 521 -26.13 2.03 27.40
C ALA A 521 -26.71 2.67 26.13
N PRO A 522 -27.72 3.55 26.24
CA PRO A 522 -28.32 4.24 25.11
C PRO A 522 -27.32 5.28 24.57
N ALA A 523 -26.85 5.08 23.34
CA ALA A 523 -25.77 5.90 22.77
C ALA A 523 -25.88 6.07 21.25
N PHE A 524 -25.41 7.21 20.76
CA PHE A 524 -25.24 7.48 19.34
C PHE A 524 -23.76 7.51 18.98
N ALA A 525 -23.39 6.82 17.90
CA ALA A 525 -22.09 6.97 17.25
C ALA A 525 -22.29 7.72 15.92
N LEU A 526 -21.86 8.98 15.88
CA LEU A 526 -21.97 9.87 14.72
C LEU A 526 -20.62 10.02 14.03
N LYS A 527 -20.54 9.57 12.78
CA LYS A 527 -19.37 9.74 11.93
C LYS A 527 -19.61 10.89 10.95
N LEU A 528 -18.79 11.93 11.05
CA LEU A 528 -18.92 13.15 10.25
C LEU A 528 -18.02 13.08 9.00
N ASP A 529 -18.51 13.63 7.89
CA ASP A 529 -17.77 13.80 6.62
C ASP A 529 -17.73 15.29 6.24
N PHE A 530 -16.53 15.88 6.12
CA PHE A 530 -16.37 17.29 5.72
C PHE A 530 -16.47 17.47 4.20
N ALA A 531 -17.31 18.40 3.76
CA ALA A 531 -17.41 18.76 2.35
C ALA A 531 -16.15 19.52 1.88
N LYS A 532 -15.32 18.84 1.07
CA LYS A 532 -14.13 19.45 0.46
C LYS A 532 -13.17 20.07 1.50
N ALA A 533 -12.99 19.39 2.62
CA ALA A 533 -12.28 19.84 3.83
C ALA A 533 -11.13 20.84 3.60
N PHE A 534 -10.08 20.45 2.87
CA PHE A 534 -8.94 21.33 2.60
C PHE A 534 -9.29 22.56 1.76
N ASP A 535 -10.17 22.43 0.76
CA ASP A 535 -10.48 23.50 -0.20
C ASP A 535 -11.37 24.61 0.40
N SER A 536 -12.05 24.32 1.52
CA SER A 536 -13.09 25.18 2.10
C SER A 536 -12.61 26.09 3.24
N ILE A 537 -11.42 25.85 3.80
CA ILE A 537 -10.92 26.59 4.98
C ILE A 537 -10.79 28.09 4.71
N ASN A 538 -11.38 28.90 5.60
CA ASN A 538 -11.23 30.34 5.58
C ASN A 538 -9.89 30.79 6.21
N TRP A 539 -9.11 31.59 5.48
CA TRP A 539 -7.80 32.08 5.94
C TRP A 539 -7.92 33.10 7.08
N SER A 540 -8.94 33.95 7.07
CA SER A 540 -9.16 34.93 8.15
C SER A 540 -9.49 34.23 9.47
N SER A 541 -10.28 33.15 9.42
CA SER A 541 -10.57 32.31 10.59
C SER A 541 -9.34 31.58 11.10
N LEU A 542 -8.55 30.99 10.20
CA LEU A 542 -7.29 30.34 10.55
C LEU A 542 -6.33 31.30 11.27
N ARG A 543 -6.21 32.54 10.77
CA ARG A 543 -5.40 33.58 11.41
C ARG A 543 -5.91 33.92 12.82
N ALA A 544 -7.23 34.05 12.99
CA ALA A 544 -7.83 34.33 14.30
C ALA A 544 -7.55 33.19 15.31
N ILE A 545 -7.66 31.92 14.87
CA ILE A 545 -7.38 30.73 15.69
C ILE A 545 -5.90 30.70 16.10
N MET A 546 -4.97 30.94 15.16
CA MET A 546 -3.54 30.98 15.44
C MET A 546 -3.17 32.06 16.46
N ARG A 547 -3.73 33.27 16.33
CA ARG A 547 -3.50 34.37 17.29
C ARG A 547 -3.95 34.01 18.70
N VAL A 548 -5.15 33.48 18.84
CA VAL A 548 -5.68 33.07 20.17
C VAL A 548 -4.87 31.94 20.78
N ARG A 549 -4.28 31.06 19.95
CA ARG A 549 -3.39 29.99 20.41
C ARG A 549 -1.96 30.46 20.71
N GLY A 550 -1.65 31.75 20.58
CA GLY A 550 -0.35 32.32 20.94
C GLY A 550 0.74 32.18 19.86
N PHE A 551 0.38 32.01 18.59
CA PHE A 551 1.37 32.06 17.51
C PHE A 551 1.87 33.50 17.29
N PRO A 552 3.20 33.71 17.08
CA PRO A 552 3.74 35.04 16.82
C PRO A 552 3.10 35.72 15.61
N GLU A 553 2.94 37.05 15.65
CA GLU A 553 2.38 37.82 14.53
C GLU A 553 3.22 37.67 13.26
N LEU A 554 4.56 37.69 13.38
CA LEU A 554 5.46 37.51 12.24
C LEU A 554 5.23 36.17 11.51
N TRP A 555 4.97 35.10 12.27
CA TRP A 555 4.61 33.80 11.68
C TRP A 555 3.25 33.85 10.97
N CYS A 556 2.27 34.54 11.57
CA CYS A 556 0.96 34.74 10.95
C CYS A 556 1.06 35.53 9.64
N ASP A 557 1.90 36.56 9.59
CA ASP A 557 2.14 37.39 8.40
C ASP A 557 2.83 36.59 7.29
N TRP A 558 3.80 35.73 7.62
CA TRP A 558 4.42 34.81 6.66
C TRP A 558 3.39 33.88 6.00
N LEU A 559 2.48 33.31 6.78
CA LEU A 559 1.42 32.44 6.26
C LEU A 559 0.44 33.22 5.40
N GLU A 560 0.05 34.43 5.82
CA GLU A 560 -0.83 35.29 5.03
C GLU A 560 -0.19 35.69 3.69
N ALA A 561 1.10 36.03 3.68
CA ALA A 561 1.84 36.31 2.44
C ALA A 561 1.86 35.10 1.49
N ILE A 562 2.02 33.88 2.03
CA ILE A 562 1.95 32.64 1.25
C ILE A 562 0.54 32.38 0.72
N PHE A 563 -0.51 32.65 1.49
CA PHE A 563 -1.89 32.41 1.04
C PHE A 563 -2.35 33.42 0.00
N THR A 564 -2.19 34.72 0.29
CA THR A 564 -2.66 35.81 -0.58
C THR A 564 -1.97 35.86 -1.93
N SER A 565 -0.71 35.44 -2.02
CA SER A 565 0.04 35.35 -3.28
C SER A 565 -0.26 34.08 -4.11
N SER A 566 -1.08 33.16 -3.58
CA SER A 566 -1.26 31.84 -4.17
C SER A 566 -2.18 31.84 -5.40
N ARG A 567 -1.71 31.17 -6.47
CA ARG A 567 -2.49 30.98 -7.70
C ARG A 567 -2.51 29.52 -8.13
N SER A 568 -3.65 29.05 -8.62
CA SER A 568 -3.86 27.66 -9.02
C SER A 568 -4.43 27.54 -10.43
N ALA A 569 -4.02 26.55 -11.20
CA ALA A 569 -4.61 26.25 -12.50
C ALA A 569 -4.97 24.77 -12.60
N VAL A 570 -6.18 24.47 -13.08
CA VAL A 570 -6.64 23.09 -13.30
C VAL A 570 -5.96 22.52 -14.53
N VAL A 571 -5.39 21.31 -14.41
CA VAL A 571 -4.78 20.61 -15.54
C VAL A 571 -5.73 19.53 -16.02
N LEU A 572 -6.27 19.71 -17.23
CA LEU A 572 -7.15 18.75 -17.89
C LEU A 572 -6.38 18.00 -18.99
N ASN A 573 -6.24 16.68 -18.83
CA ASN A 573 -5.57 15.79 -19.78
C ASN A 573 -4.17 16.27 -20.22
N GLY A 574 -3.43 16.89 -19.28
CA GLY A 574 -2.07 17.37 -19.50
C GLY A 574 -1.94 18.83 -19.93
N ILE A 575 -3.06 19.50 -20.24
CA ILE A 575 -3.12 20.91 -20.66
C ILE A 575 -3.54 21.77 -19.46
N PRO A 576 -2.72 22.74 -19.02
CA PRO A 576 -3.11 23.71 -18.00
C PRO A 576 -4.22 24.64 -18.51
N GLY A 577 -5.24 24.84 -17.69
CA GLY A 577 -6.26 25.88 -17.89
C GLY A 577 -5.82 27.26 -17.42
N ARG A 578 -6.79 28.16 -17.30
CA ARG A 578 -6.58 29.53 -16.81
C ARG A 578 -6.22 29.55 -15.32
N TRP A 579 -5.46 30.57 -14.90
CA TRP A 579 -5.05 30.76 -13.51
C TRP A 579 -6.16 31.38 -12.66
N ILE A 580 -6.43 30.76 -11.52
CA ILE A 580 -7.37 31.19 -10.50
C ILE A 580 -6.56 31.79 -9.34
N THR A 581 -6.93 32.98 -8.89
CA THR A 581 -6.40 33.57 -7.66
C THR A 581 -7.16 32.97 -6.49
N CYS A 582 -6.46 32.26 -5.59
CA CYS A 582 -7.10 31.65 -4.43
C CYS A 582 -7.39 32.74 -3.38
N ARG A 583 -8.52 32.61 -2.68
CA ARG A 583 -8.92 33.43 -1.53
C ARG A 583 -9.25 32.61 -0.28
N ARG A 584 -9.35 31.28 -0.43
CA ARG A 584 -9.56 30.31 0.65
C ARG A 584 -8.94 28.96 0.29
N GLY A 585 -8.92 28.07 1.26
CA GLY A 585 -8.47 26.69 1.13
C GLY A 585 -6.97 26.48 1.31
N LEU A 586 -6.59 25.24 1.59
CA LEU A 586 -5.23 24.77 1.80
C LEU A 586 -4.84 23.77 0.70
N ARG A 587 -3.57 23.80 0.28
CA ARG A 587 -3.10 22.96 -0.82
C ARG A 587 -2.95 21.50 -0.40
N GLN A 588 -3.64 20.59 -1.08
CA GLN A 588 -3.47 19.15 -0.87
C GLN A 588 -2.12 18.69 -1.44
N GLY A 589 -1.30 18.06 -0.58
CA GLY A 589 0.06 17.61 -0.92
C GLY A 589 1.18 18.58 -0.51
N ASP A 590 0.83 19.73 0.05
CA ASP A 590 1.75 20.60 0.78
C ASP A 590 2.03 20.00 2.17
N PRO A 591 3.29 19.88 2.61
CA PRO A 591 3.64 19.39 3.95
C PRO A 591 3.03 20.19 5.11
N LEU A 592 2.75 21.48 4.94
CA LEU A 592 2.25 22.34 6.01
C LEU A 592 0.72 22.27 6.16
N SER A 593 -0.01 22.12 5.05
CA SER A 593 -1.47 22.10 5.03
C SER A 593 -2.14 21.13 6.03
N PRO A 594 -1.65 19.89 6.25
CA PRO A 594 -2.19 18.99 7.26
C PRO A 594 -2.20 19.57 8.68
N TYR A 595 -1.13 20.24 9.09
CA TYR A 595 -1.02 20.82 10.43
C TYR A 595 -1.98 22.00 10.60
N LEU A 596 -2.05 22.87 9.58
CA LEU A 596 -2.99 23.98 9.57
C LEU A 596 -4.45 23.52 9.58
N PHE A 597 -4.76 22.42 8.88
CA PHE A 597 -6.08 21.80 8.94
C PHE A 597 -6.42 21.35 10.37
N LEU A 598 -5.48 20.68 11.06
CA LEU A 598 -5.68 20.23 12.43
C LEU A 598 -5.93 21.39 13.40
N LEU A 599 -5.28 22.55 13.21
CA LEU A 599 -5.54 23.74 14.04
C LEU A 599 -7.00 24.19 13.95
N VAL A 600 -7.61 24.13 12.77
CA VAL A 600 -9.03 24.48 12.57
C VAL A 600 -9.93 23.38 13.11
N ALA A 601 -9.60 22.12 12.85
CA ALA A 601 -10.42 20.99 13.23
C ALA A 601 -10.48 20.77 14.76
N ASP A 602 -9.43 21.16 15.47
CA ASP A 602 -9.34 21.18 16.94
C ASP A 602 -10.36 22.13 17.59
N VAL A 603 -10.75 23.22 16.91
CA VAL A 603 -11.81 24.13 17.41
C VAL A 603 -13.12 23.37 17.62
N LEU A 604 -13.50 22.52 16.67
CA LEU A 604 -14.72 21.72 16.79
C LEU A 604 -14.61 20.71 17.93
N GLN A 605 -13.45 20.08 18.10
CA GLN A 605 -13.22 19.17 19.23
C GLN A 605 -13.39 19.89 20.57
N LYS A 606 -12.83 21.09 20.72
CA LYS A 606 -12.96 21.91 21.93
C LYS A 606 -14.39 22.37 22.18
N MET A 607 -15.11 22.82 21.15
CA MET A 607 -16.52 23.19 21.26
C MET A 607 -17.36 22.03 21.80
N VAL A 608 -17.19 20.82 21.26
CA VAL A 608 -17.95 19.64 21.70
C VAL A 608 -17.57 19.17 23.11
N GLN A 609 -16.30 19.31 23.50
CA GLN A 609 -15.81 18.87 24.81
C GLN A 609 -16.14 19.84 25.96
N GLN A 610 -16.28 21.14 25.69
CA GLN A 610 -16.51 22.18 26.70
C GLN A 610 -17.97 22.66 26.77
N ASP A 611 -18.86 22.09 25.96
CA ASP A 611 -20.26 22.51 25.84
C ASP A 611 -21.10 22.30 27.12
N GLY A 612 -20.84 21.22 27.86
CA GLY A 612 -21.52 20.89 29.11
C GLY A 612 -22.92 20.28 28.97
N VAL A 613 -23.56 20.32 27.80
CA VAL A 613 -24.87 19.68 27.53
C VAL A 613 -24.70 18.27 26.97
N LEU A 614 -23.69 18.06 26.12
CA LEU A 614 -23.36 16.75 25.59
C LEU A 614 -22.70 15.89 26.67
N GLU A 615 -23.24 14.68 26.87
CA GLU A 615 -22.76 13.76 27.91
C GLU A 615 -22.10 12.51 27.35
N HIS A 616 -21.16 11.98 28.12
CA HIS A 616 -20.54 10.69 27.88
C HIS A 616 -21.59 9.55 28.07
N PRO A 617 -21.61 8.55 27.18
CA PRO A 617 -22.63 7.48 27.24
C PRO A 617 -22.49 6.55 28.46
N LEU A 618 -21.33 6.55 29.14
CA LEU A 618 -21.02 5.61 30.23
C LEU A 618 -20.65 6.28 31.56
N LEU A 619 -20.40 7.58 31.57
CA LEU A 619 -19.87 8.31 32.72
C LEU A 619 -20.71 9.58 32.90
N ASP A 620 -21.44 9.70 34.00
CA ASP A 620 -22.26 10.86 34.26
C ASP A 620 -21.39 12.11 34.49
N GLY A 621 -21.81 13.25 33.92
CA GLY A 621 -21.09 14.53 34.01
C GLY A 621 -19.78 14.60 33.23
N ALA A 622 -19.38 13.55 32.51
CA ALA A 622 -18.20 13.57 31.65
C ALA A 622 -18.56 14.03 30.21
N PRO A 623 -17.64 14.70 29.49
CA PRO A 623 -17.88 15.15 28.12
C PRO A 623 -17.95 13.98 27.13
N PRO A 624 -18.55 14.19 25.94
CA PRO A 624 -18.68 13.15 24.92
C PRO A 624 -17.33 12.73 24.37
N VAL A 625 -17.29 11.55 23.77
CA VAL A 625 -16.07 10.99 23.18
C VAL A 625 -15.92 11.55 21.78
N VAL A 626 -14.86 12.33 21.56
CA VAL A 626 -14.51 12.87 20.24
C VAL A 626 -13.21 12.23 19.76
N LEU A 627 -13.28 11.50 18.65
CA LEU A 627 -12.12 10.89 18.01
C LEU A 627 -11.93 11.48 16.63
N GLN A 628 -10.80 12.14 16.45
CA GLN A 628 -10.46 12.80 15.21
C GLN A 628 -9.17 12.22 14.63
N TYR A 629 -9.24 11.85 13.37
CA TYR A 629 -8.06 11.51 12.58
C TYR A 629 -8.17 12.21 11.24
N ALA A 630 -7.46 13.34 11.11
CA ALA A 630 -7.61 14.22 9.95
C ALA A 630 -9.08 14.66 9.77
N ASP A 631 -9.65 14.40 8.60
CA ASP A 631 -11.02 14.69 8.22
C ASP A 631 -12.04 13.64 8.70
N ASP A 632 -11.61 12.45 9.12
CA ASP A 632 -12.51 11.45 9.72
C ASP A 632 -12.71 11.79 11.22
N MET A 633 -13.91 12.26 11.59
CA MET A 633 -14.30 12.55 12.97
C MET A 633 -15.46 11.63 13.41
N LEU A 634 -15.29 10.99 14.57
CA LEU A 634 -16.28 10.14 15.22
C LEU A 634 -16.63 10.72 16.58
N VAL A 635 -17.91 11.02 16.79
CA VAL A 635 -18.46 11.53 18.05
C VAL A 635 -19.36 10.45 18.66
N ILE A 636 -19.08 10.04 19.89
CA ILE A 636 -19.91 9.09 20.64
C ILE A 636 -20.45 9.80 21.88
N PHE A 637 -21.76 9.89 21.97
CA PHE A 637 -22.47 10.63 23.03
C PHE A 637 -23.72 9.87 23.47
N ARG A 638 -24.23 10.22 24.66
CA ARG A 638 -25.48 9.67 25.21
C ARG A 638 -26.64 9.91 24.25
N ALA A 639 -27.50 8.90 24.08
CA ALA A 639 -28.62 9.03 23.16
C ALA A 639 -29.74 9.87 23.76
N ASP A 640 -29.87 11.09 23.25
CA ASP A 640 -30.96 12.03 23.53
C ASP A 640 -31.21 12.91 22.29
N ALA A 641 -32.48 13.21 22.03
CA ALA A 641 -32.88 14.01 20.88
C ALA A 641 -32.53 15.50 21.05
N ALA A 642 -32.60 16.03 22.28
CA ALA A 642 -32.19 17.41 22.55
C ALA A 642 -30.67 17.56 22.39
N ALA A 643 -29.88 16.61 22.91
CA ALA A 643 -28.44 16.54 22.70
C ALA A 643 -28.06 16.50 21.21
N ALA A 644 -28.76 15.72 20.38
CA ALA A 644 -28.49 15.66 18.94
C ALA A 644 -28.81 16.98 18.21
N ARG A 645 -29.92 17.64 18.57
CA ARG A 645 -30.28 18.98 18.03
C ARG A 645 -29.26 20.04 18.45
N HIS A 646 -28.77 19.96 19.68
CA HIS A 646 -27.73 20.86 20.17
C HIS A 646 -26.40 20.65 19.45
N LEU A 647 -26.00 19.39 19.26
CA LEU A 647 -24.83 19.05 18.46
C LEU A 647 -24.96 19.63 17.04
N ARG A 648 -26.13 19.54 16.39
CA ARG A 648 -26.36 20.17 15.08
C ARG A 648 -26.08 21.67 15.09
N SER A 649 -26.55 22.39 16.12
CA SER A 649 -26.27 23.81 16.28
C SER A 649 -24.77 24.11 16.39
N ILE A 650 -24.03 23.32 17.19
CA ILE A 650 -22.57 23.42 17.31
C ILE A 650 -21.87 23.25 15.95
N LEU A 651 -22.30 22.24 15.18
CA LEU A 651 -21.76 21.95 13.86
C LEU A 651 -22.02 23.09 12.85
N ASP A 652 -23.20 23.72 12.92
CA ASP A 652 -23.58 24.85 12.06
C ASP A 652 -22.79 26.12 12.43
N MET A 653 -22.67 26.43 13.73
CA MET A 653 -21.84 27.54 14.23
C MET A 653 -20.36 27.38 13.83
N PHE A 654 -19.83 26.16 13.95
CA PHE A 654 -18.46 25.85 13.51
C PHE A 654 -18.29 26.05 11.99
N SER A 655 -19.27 25.61 11.19
CA SER A 655 -19.25 25.73 9.73
C SER A 655 -19.24 27.20 9.30
N GLN A 656 -20.06 28.05 9.94
CA GLN A 656 -20.14 29.49 9.68
C GLN A 656 -18.84 30.23 10.06
N ALA A 657 -18.23 29.84 11.18
CA ALA A 657 -17.00 30.47 11.66
C ALA A 657 -15.76 30.09 10.82
N THR A 658 -15.66 28.84 10.34
CA THR A 658 -14.43 28.32 9.72
C THR A 658 -14.52 28.13 8.20
N GLY A 659 -15.73 28.09 7.65
CA GLY A 659 -16.02 27.69 6.27
C GLY A 659 -16.01 26.17 6.04
N LEU A 660 -15.72 25.35 7.07
CA LEU A 660 -15.73 23.89 6.97
C LEU A 660 -17.14 23.33 7.11
N VAL A 661 -17.81 23.15 5.97
CA VAL A 661 -19.18 22.62 5.91
C VAL A 661 -19.20 21.10 6.05
N ILE A 662 -20.17 20.59 6.82
CA ILE A 662 -20.39 19.15 7.01
C ILE A 662 -21.34 18.61 5.94
N ASN A 663 -20.98 17.46 5.39
CA ASN A 663 -21.82 16.73 4.45
C ASN A 663 -22.71 15.73 5.21
N PHE A 664 -23.89 16.16 5.64
CA PHE A 664 -24.82 15.31 6.39
C PHE A 664 -25.29 14.07 5.59
N HIS A 665 -25.44 14.17 4.26
CA HIS A 665 -25.80 13.01 3.41
C HIS A 665 -24.71 11.92 3.39
N LYS A 666 -23.44 12.27 3.62
CA LYS A 666 -22.33 11.30 3.70
C LYS A 666 -21.95 10.95 5.14
N SER A 667 -22.47 11.71 6.09
CA SER A 667 -22.28 11.46 7.52
C SER A 667 -23.24 10.37 7.95
N THR A 668 -22.78 9.47 8.81
CA THR A 668 -23.52 8.28 9.19
C THR A 668 -23.76 8.26 10.69
N LEU A 669 -24.98 7.92 11.09
CA LEU A 669 -25.40 7.79 12.48
C LEU A 669 -25.71 6.33 12.78
N VAL A 670 -25.09 5.79 13.83
CA VAL A 670 -25.34 4.42 14.31
C VAL A 670 -25.91 4.48 15.72
N PRO A 671 -27.21 4.16 15.91
CA PRO A 671 -27.83 4.08 17.23
C PRO A 671 -27.46 2.77 17.94
N MET A 672 -27.31 2.83 19.27
CA MET A 672 -27.07 1.67 20.13
C MET A 672 -28.05 1.68 21.30
N HIS A 673 -28.91 0.66 21.37
CA HIS A 673 -29.89 0.48 22.47
C HIS A 673 -30.78 1.72 22.68
N VAL A 674 -31.27 2.29 21.58
CA VAL A 674 -32.13 3.49 21.55
C VAL A 674 -33.49 3.11 20.98
N ASP A 675 -34.56 3.68 21.53
CA ASP A 675 -35.92 3.49 21.04
C ASP A 675 -36.12 4.07 19.63
N ALA A 676 -36.95 3.42 18.82
CA ALA A 676 -37.14 3.74 17.40
C ALA A 676 -37.67 5.17 17.18
N ASP A 677 -38.48 5.69 18.09
CA ASP A 677 -39.05 7.04 18.01
C ASP A 677 -37.96 8.11 18.13
N VAL A 678 -37.05 7.95 19.11
CA VAL A 678 -35.91 8.85 19.32
C VAL A 678 -34.94 8.78 18.14
N VAL A 679 -34.71 7.59 17.57
CA VAL A 679 -33.88 7.43 16.36
C VAL A 679 -34.48 8.20 15.17
N THR A 680 -35.81 8.18 15.03
CA THR A 680 -36.53 8.87 13.95
C THR A 680 -36.45 10.39 14.13
N GLU A 681 -36.67 10.90 15.34
CA GLU A 681 -36.55 12.33 15.65
C GLU A 681 -35.12 12.85 15.39
N VAL A 682 -34.10 12.08 15.79
CA VAL A 682 -32.70 12.44 15.57
C VAL A 682 -32.32 12.38 14.09
N ARG A 683 -32.83 11.39 13.35
CA ARG A 683 -32.63 11.31 11.89
C ARG A 683 -33.18 12.56 11.20
N ASP A 684 -34.38 12.99 11.57
CA ASP A 684 -35.03 14.15 10.95
C ASP A 684 -34.35 15.47 11.34
N SER A 685 -33.80 15.53 12.55
CA SER A 685 -33.02 16.68 13.04
C SER A 685 -31.64 16.81 12.39
N LEU A 686 -30.89 15.70 12.27
CA LEU A 686 -29.52 15.71 11.72
C LEU A 686 -29.48 15.57 10.21
N GLY A 687 -30.44 14.87 9.59
CA GLY A 687 -30.44 14.56 8.16
C GLY A 687 -29.34 13.58 7.72
N CYS A 688 -28.82 12.77 8.65
CA CYS A 688 -27.78 11.77 8.39
C CYS A 688 -28.36 10.44 7.89
N THR A 689 -27.54 9.65 7.19
CA THR A 689 -27.87 8.25 6.88
C THR A 689 -27.76 7.37 8.12
N LEU A 690 -28.81 6.60 8.40
CA LEU A 690 -28.80 5.60 9.46
C LEU A 690 -28.08 4.33 8.98
N GLU A 691 -27.11 3.87 9.76
CA GLU A 691 -26.40 2.60 9.52
C GLU A 691 -26.37 1.75 10.79
N SER A 692 -25.96 0.48 10.63
CA SER A 692 -25.72 -0.45 11.74
C SER A 692 -24.28 -0.95 11.72
N PHE A 693 -23.81 -1.47 12.85
CA PHE A 693 -22.53 -2.19 12.88
C PHE A 693 -22.63 -3.52 12.09
N PRO A 694 -21.53 -3.99 11.46
CA PRO A 694 -20.19 -3.40 11.41
C PRO A 694 -20.06 -2.26 10.37
N GLN A 695 -19.38 -1.18 10.73
CA GLN A 695 -19.18 0.01 9.89
C GLN A 695 -17.70 0.26 9.60
N CYS A 696 -17.36 0.72 8.40
CA CYS A 696 -15.96 1.04 8.07
C CYS A 696 -15.51 2.35 8.75
N TYR A 697 -14.52 2.28 9.63
CA TYR A 697 -13.87 3.41 10.28
C TYR A 697 -12.34 3.28 10.15
N LEU A 698 -11.67 4.31 9.64
CA LEU A 698 -10.22 4.32 9.36
C LEU A 698 -9.75 3.15 8.46
N GLY A 699 -10.65 2.55 7.68
CA GLY A 699 -10.36 1.42 6.81
C GLY A 699 -10.47 0.04 7.46
N LEU A 700 -10.95 -0.03 8.71
CA LEU A 700 -11.22 -1.28 9.44
C LEU A 700 -12.71 -1.36 9.85
N PRO A 701 -13.26 -2.58 10.02
CA PRO A 701 -14.66 -2.76 10.43
C PRO A 701 -14.81 -2.52 11.94
N LEU A 702 -15.39 -1.39 12.33
CA LEU A 702 -15.81 -1.07 13.68
C LEU A 702 -17.09 -1.86 14.01
N SER A 703 -17.12 -2.55 15.15
CA SER A 703 -18.23 -3.42 15.54
C SER A 703 -18.38 -3.50 17.06
N CYS A 704 -19.63 -3.58 17.52
CA CYS A 704 -19.99 -3.91 18.90
C CYS A 704 -19.79 -5.40 19.23
N ASP A 705 -19.87 -6.27 18.21
CA ASP A 705 -19.77 -7.72 18.36
C ASP A 705 -18.48 -8.29 17.76
N LYS A 706 -18.23 -9.57 18.08
CA LYS A 706 -17.11 -10.33 17.50
C LYS A 706 -17.28 -10.42 15.99
N LEU A 707 -16.30 -9.91 15.26
CA LEU A 707 -16.31 -9.90 13.80
C LEU A 707 -16.27 -11.32 13.22
N ASN A 708 -17.20 -11.60 12.29
CA ASN A 708 -17.17 -12.79 11.45
C ASN A 708 -16.03 -12.66 10.41
N PRO A 709 -15.33 -13.75 10.03
CA PRO A 709 -14.41 -13.78 8.88
C PRO A 709 -14.91 -13.03 7.62
N ALA A 710 -16.23 -13.06 7.34
CA ALA A 710 -16.83 -12.35 6.21
C ALA A 710 -16.60 -10.82 6.25
N ALA A 711 -16.49 -10.22 7.44
CA ALA A 711 -16.23 -8.79 7.60
C ALA A 711 -14.85 -8.37 7.07
N PHE A 712 -13.93 -9.32 6.86
CA PHE A 712 -12.60 -9.09 6.30
C PHE A 712 -12.53 -9.33 4.78
N ALA A 713 -13.64 -9.67 4.12
CA ALA A 713 -13.70 -9.80 2.67
C ALA A 713 -13.20 -8.55 1.93
N PRO A 714 -13.47 -7.29 2.39
CA PRO A 714 -12.92 -6.10 1.76
C PRO A 714 -11.38 -6.02 1.83
N LEU A 715 -10.75 -6.55 2.89
CA LEU A 715 -9.29 -6.60 3.02
C LEU A 715 -8.71 -7.59 1.99
N ILE A 716 -9.31 -8.77 1.87
CA ILE A 716 -8.91 -9.80 0.90
C ILE A 716 -9.07 -9.28 -0.53
N ALA A 717 -10.23 -8.70 -0.84
CA ALA A 717 -10.50 -8.08 -2.14
C ALA A 717 -9.52 -6.93 -2.46
N LYS A 718 -9.10 -6.17 -1.43
CA LYS A 718 -8.09 -5.12 -1.61
C LYS A 718 -6.73 -5.72 -1.98
N VAL A 719 -6.29 -6.79 -1.32
CA VAL A 719 -5.06 -7.54 -1.66
C VAL A 719 -5.14 -8.06 -3.09
N ASP A 720 -6.24 -8.72 -3.44
CA ASP A 720 -6.50 -9.25 -4.78
C ASP A 720 -6.48 -8.16 -5.88
N SER A 721 -7.06 -6.99 -5.59
CA SER A 721 -7.03 -5.85 -6.52
C SER A 721 -5.62 -5.29 -6.78
N TYR A 722 -4.67 -5.50 -5.86
CA TYR A 722 -3.25 -5.17 -6.10
C TYR A 722 -2.58 -6.21 -6.99
N LEU A 723 -2.84 -7.50 -6.75
CA LEU A 723 -2.27 -8.61 -7.50
C LEU A 723 -2.63 -8.53 -8.99
N SER A 724 -3.91 -8.34 -9.30
CA SER A 724 -4.40 -8.11 -10.66
C SER A 724 -3.73 -6.91 -11.34
N GLY A 725 -3.39 -5.87 -10.57
CA GLY A 725 -2.72 -4.66 -11.07
C GLY A 725 -1.22 -4.80 -11.32
N TRP A 726 -0.53 -5.76 -10.67
CA TRP A 726 0.93 -5.87 -10.71
C TRP A 726 1.48 -6.79 -11.78
N ARG A 727 0.64 -7.53 -12.50
CA ARG A 727 1.06 -8.27 -13.70
C ARG A 727 2.25 -9.16 -13.39
N ALA A 728 2.05 -10.10 -12.47
CA ALA A 728 3.09 -10.95 -11.89
C ALA A 728 4.05 -11.55 -12.93
N VAL A 729 3.55 -11.87 -14.13
CA VAL A 729 4.34 -12.37 -15.28
C VAL A 729 5.46 -11.40 -15.72
N LEU A 730 5.24 -10.08 -15.63
CA LEU A 730 6.24 -9.06 -15.96
C LEU A 730 7.25 -8.79 -14.83
N LEU A 731 7.17 -9.50 -13.72
CA LEU A 731 8.04 -9.30 -12.56
C LEU A 731 8.91 -10.53 -12.34
N SER A 732 10.19 -10.29 -12.03
CA SER A 732 11.09 -11.34 -11.58
C SER A 732 10.58 -11.91 -10.24
N PRO A 733 10.94 -13.16 -9.86
CA PRO A 733 10.64 -13.69 -8.54
C PRO A 733 11.13 -12.78 -7.40
N GLY A 734 12.30 -12.14 -7.57
CA GLY A 734 12.84 -11.14 -6.64
C GLY A 734 11.92 -9.92 -6.51
N GLY A 735 11.47 -9.35 -7.63
CA GLY A 735 10.53 -8.25 -7.67
C GLY A 735 9.18 -8.58 -7.01
N ARG A 736 8.67 -9.82 -7.19
CA ARG A 736 7.46 -10.29 -6.52
C ARG A 736 7.63 -10.37 -5.00
N ILE A 737 8.77 -10.89 -4.51
CA ILE A 737 9.09 -10.93 -3.07
C ILE A 737 9.12 -9.52 -2.49
N VAL A 738 9.76 -8.57 -3.18
CA VAL A 738 9.80 -7.16 -2.74
C VAL A 738 8.40 -6.58 -2.62
N LEU A 739 7.51 -6.84 -3.57
CA LEU A 739 6.11 -6.38 -3.53
C LEU A 739 5.29 -7.01 -2.41
N ILE A 740 5.45 -8.33 -2.18
CA ILE A 740 4.82 -9.02 -1.06
C ILE A 740 5.25 -8.34 0.25
N ASN A 741 6.56 -8.20 0.45
CA ASN A 741 7.12 -7.67 1.68
C ASN A 741 6.80 -6.19 1.91
N ALA A 742 6.92 -5.35 0.87
CA ALA A 742 6.77 -3.91 1.00
C ALA A 742 5.31 -3.44 0.92
N VAL A 743 4.43 -4.17 0.25
CA VAL A 743 3.05 -3.72 -0.02
C VAL A 743 2.00 -4.68 0.49
N LEU A 744 2.04 -5.96 0.12
CA LEU A 744 0.96 -6.89 0.53
C LEU A 744 0.98 -7.13 2.04
N ASN A 745 2.15 -7.38 2.62
CA ASN A 745 2.31 -7.58 4.06
C ASN A 745 1.98 -6.32 4.87
N ALA A 746 2.10 -5.12 4.30
CA ALA A 746 1.74 -3.89 4.99
C ALA A 746 0.22 -3.78 5.28
N LEU A 747 -0.62 -4.35 4.41
CA LEU A 747 -2.08 -4.32 4.55
C LEU A 747 -2.60 -5.09 5.78
N PRO A 748 -2.30 -6.39 5.97
CA PRO A 748 -2.68 -7.11 7.18
C PRO A 748 -1.91 -6.62 8.40
N THR A 749 -0.67 -6.13 8.26
CA THR A 749 0.07 -5.54 9.39
C THR A 749 -0.70 -4.39 10.03
N TYR A 750 -1.32 -3.53 9.23
CA TYR A 750 -2.17 -2.44 9.74
C TYR A 750 -3.40 -2.98 10.51
N ALA A 751 -4.10 -3.97 9.96
CA ALA A 751 -5.23 -4.59 10.63
C ALA A 751 -4.82 -5.31 11.93
N MET A 752 -3.71 -6.04 11.89
CA MET A 752 -3.13 -6.78 13.02
C MET A 752 -2.62 -5.86 14.13
N ALA A 753 -2.25 -4.62 13.80
CA ALA A 753 -1.89 -3.61 14.80
C ALA A 753 -3.10 -3.17 15.66
N ALA A 754 -4.34 -3.38 15.19
CA ALA A 754 -5.56 -3.00 15.89
C ALA A 754 -6.36 -4.21 16.42
N MET A 755 -6.36 -5.34 15.73
CA MET A 755 -7.18 -6.51 16.07
C MET A 755 -6.53 -7.82 15.63
N LEU A 756 -6.87 -8.93 16.31
CA LEU A 756 -6.42 -10.26 15.90
C LEU A 756 -7.21 -10.74 14.67
N LEU A 757 -6.51 -11.05 13.57
CA LEU A 757 -7.13 -11.60 12.38
C LEU A 757 -7.55 -13.06 12.60
N PRO A 758 -8.77 -13.47 12.20
CA PRO A 758 -9.20 -14.87 12.28
C PRO A 758 -8.29 -15.79 11.45
N PRO A 759 -7.99 -17.02 11.91
CA PRO A 759 -7.17 -17.97 11.16
C PRO A 759 -7.62 -18.24 9.71
N PRO A 760 -8.93 -18.29 9.38
CA PRO A 760 -9.37 -18.43 7.98
C PRO A 760 -8.93 -17.26 7.09
N VAL A 761 -8.93 -16.04 7.62
CA VAL A 761 -8.51 -14.83 6.88
C VAL A 761 -7.01 -14.88 6.61
N LEU A 762 -6.21 -15.27 7.60
CA LEU A 762 -4.75 -15.44 7.44
C LEU A 762 -4.44 -16.51 6.38
N LYS A 763 -5.15 -17.65 6.41
CA LYS A 763 -4.99 -18.70 5.39
C LYS A 763 -5.33 -18.22 3.99
N ALA A 764 -6.37 -17.40 3.84
CA ALA A 764 -6.75 -16.83 2.55
C ALA A 764 -5.70 -15.84 2.03
N LEU A 765 -5.18 -14.97 2.89
CA LEU A 765 -4.10 -14.03 2.53
C LEU A 765 -2.80 -14.76 2.16
N ASP A 766 -2.41 -15.78 2.92
CA ASP A 766 -1.26 -16.61 2.62
C ASP A 766 -1.41 -17.37 1.30
N ALA A 767 -2.61 -17.87 1.00
CA ALA A 767 -2.90 -18.51 -0.27
C ALA A 767 -2.67 -17.53 -1.44
N LEU A 768 -3.17 -16.29 -1.31
CA LEU A 768 -2.95 -15.23 -2.30
C LEU A 768 -1.45 -14.90 -2.44
N HIS A 769 -0.72 -14.75 -1.34
CA HIS A 769 0.73 -14.49 -1.39
C HIS A 769 1.50 -15.61 -2.09
N ARG A 770 1.21 -16.87 -1.77
CA ARG A 770 1.84 -18.03 -2.40
C ARG A 770 1.50 -18.10 -3.88
N SER A 771 0.25 -17.82 -4.23
CA SER A 771 -0.22 -17.84 -5.62
C SER A 771 0.50 -16.80 -6.49
N PHE A 772 0.64 -15.58 -5.96
CA PHE A 772 1.39 -14.50 -6.61
C PHE A 772 2.88 -14.81 -6.74
N LEU A 773 3.51 -15.31 -5.68
CA LEU A 773 4.94 -15.60 -5.67
C LEU A 773 5.30 -16.68 -6.69
N TRP A 774 4.62 -17.83 -6.60
CA TRP A 774 5.03 -19.06 -7.27
C TRP A 774 4.45 -19.22 -8.67
N ALA A 775 3.16 -18.93 -8.87
CA ALA A 775 2.49 -19.22 -10.13
C ALA A 775 2.10 -17.97 -10.93
N ALA A 776 2.30 -16.76 -10.40
CA ALA A 776 1.78 -15.54 -11.02
C ALA A 776 0.26 -15.63 -11.33
N ALA A 777 -0.47 -16.46 -10.57
CA ALA A 777 -1.85 -16.87 -10.80
C ALA A 777 -2.65 -16.82 -9.50
N ASP A 778 -3.97 -16.99 -9.58
CA ASP A 778 -4.89 -16.86 -8.43
C ASP A 778 -4.91 -18.09 -7.51
N HIS A 779 -4.40 -19.23 -7.98
CA HIS A 779 -4.39 -20.49 -7.22
C HIS A 779 -3.14 -21.31 -7.54
N VAL A 780 -2.62 -22.01 -6.53
CA VAL A 780 -1.50 -22.95 -6.64
C VAL A 780 -1.89 -24.28 -6.02
N SER A 781 -1.70 -25.37 -6.75
CA SER A 781 -1.63 -26.71 -6.16
C SER A 781 -0.19 -27.00 -5.74
N GLY A 782 0.02 -27.82 -4.70
CA GLY A 782 1.36 -28.10 -4.17
C GLY A 782 2.37 -28.63 -5.20
N ALA A 783 1.90 -29.16 -6.33
CA ALA A 783 2.70 -29.66 -7.45
C ALA A 783 3.35 -28.57 -8.32
N GLN A 784 2.88 -27.32 -8.25
CA GLN A 784 3.40 -26.19 -9.06
C GLN A 784 4.49 -25.39 -8.34
N CYS A 785 4.95 -25.85 -7.18
CA CYS A 785 6.06 -25.22 -6.46
C CYS A 785 7.36 -25.58 -7.18
N LEU A 786 8.00 -24.61 -7.86
CA LEU A 786 9.27 -24.74 -8.63
C LEU A 786 10.51 -25.11 -7.78
N VAL A 787 10.30 -25.65 -6.58
CA VAL A 787 11.36 -26.12 -5.69
C VAL A 787 11.61 -27.58 -6.03
N ALA A 788 12.26 -27.86 -7.16
CA ALA A 788 12.72 -29.22 -7.51
C ALA A 788 14.24 -29.37 -7.23
N CYS A 789 15.07 -28.38 -7.58
CA CYS A 789 16.52 -28.45 -7.30
C CYS A 789 16.92 -27.91 -5.91
N ALA A 790 16.28 -26.85 -5.41
CA ALA A 790 16.56 -26.31 -4.07
C ALA A 790 15.87 -27.12 -2.94
N HIS A 791 14.95 -28.03 -3.29
CA HIS A 791 14.24 -28.87 -2.32
C HIS A 791 15.20 -29.80 -1.63
N TRP A 792 16.06 -30.47 -2.40
CA TRP A 792 16.97 -31.45 -1.84
C TRP A 792 18.01 -30.79 -0.95
N SER A 793 18.54 -29.62 -1.34
CA SER A 793 19.43 -28.83 -0.49
C SER A 793 18.74 -28.37 0.81
N SER A 794 17.47 -27.96 0.73
CA SER A 794 16.68 -27.53 1.88
C SER A 794 16.28 -28.70 2.79
N VAL A 795 15.90 -29.85 2.23
CA VAL A 795 15.64 -31.09 2.96
C VAL A 795 16.92 -31.61 3.60
N CYS A 796 18.05 -31.54 2.89
CA CYS A 796 19.37 -31.85 3.43
C CYS A 796 19.74 -30.91 4.60
N SER A 797 19.36 -29.64 4.55
CA SER A 797 19.55 -28.71 5.68
C SER A 797 18.73 -29.09 6.92
N LEU A 798 17.67 -29.89 6.77
CA LEU A 798 16.84 -30.41 7.87
C LEU A 798 17.35 -31.76 8.43
N ILE A 799 18.36 -32.38 7.81
CA ILE A 799 18.93 -33.66 8.27
C ILE A 799 19.41 -33.58 9.74
N PRO A 800 20.15 -32.54 10.19
CA PRO A 800 20.56 -32.44 11.59
C PRO A 800 19.37 -32.43 12.57
N LEU A 801 18.29 -31.73 12.22
CA LEU A 801 17.06 -31.69 13.00
C LEU A 801 16.39 -33.07 13.04
N TYR A 802 16.28 -33.73 11.89
CA TYR A 802 15.70 -35.08 11.80
C TYR A 802 16.50 -36.10 12.62
N ARG A 803 17.85 -36.01 12.62
CA ARG A 803 18.73 -36.81 13.47
C ARG A 803 18.52 -36.55 14.96
N SER A 804 18.26 -35.31 15.36
CA SER A 804 18.02 -34.95 16.78
C SER A 804 16.72 -35.51 17.37
N ILE A 805 15.73 -35.82 16.53
CA ILE A 805 14.41 -36.33 16.95
C ILE A 805 14.23 -37.83 16.67
N SER A 806 15.26 -38.52 16.19
CA SER A 806 15.20 -39.94 15.82
C SER A 806 16.38 -40.74 16.40
N LYS A 807 16.15 -42.02 16.66
CA LYS A 807 17.16 -43.02 17.03
C LYS A 807 17.14 -44.14 15.99
N VAL A 808 18.31 -44.64 15.62
CA VAL A 808 18.44 -45.77 14.68
C VAL A 808 18.55 -47.07 15.48
N GLN A 809 17.74 -48.06 15.14
CA GLN A 809 17.94 -49.45 15.53
C GLN A 809 18.74 -50.13 14.42
N LEU A 810 19.91 -50.66 14.77
CA LEU A 810 20.83 -51.23 13.79
C LEU A 810 20.33 -52.57 13.25
N GLY A 811 20.36 -52.69 11.93
CA GLY A 811 20.25 -53.92 11.17
C GLY A 811 21.59 -54.24 10.52
N ASP A 812 21.68 -54.03 9.21
CA ASP A 812 22.86 -54.22 8.37
C ASP A 812 23.91 -53.11 8.50
N GLY A 813 23.56 -52.00 9.17
CA GLY A 813 24.40 -50.84 9.42
C GLY A 813 24.73 -50.02 8.17
N ALA A 814 24.11 -50.32 7.02
CA ALA A 814 24.45 -49.70 5.74
C ALA A 814 23.82 -48.30 5.58
N ARG A 815 22.71 -48.03 6.27
CA ARG A 815 21.93 -46.78 6.16
C ARG A 815 22.03 -45.90 7.41
N CYS A 816 22.87 -46.28 8.37
CA CYS A 816 23.18 -45.54 9.59
C CYS A 816 24.57 -44.89 9.50
N ALA A 817 24.65 -43.56 9.67
CA ALA A 817 25.93 -42.85 9.71
C ALA A 817 26.59 -43.03 11.09
N PHE A 818 27.81 -43.57 11.11
CA PHE A 818 28.54 -43.93 12.33
C PHE A 818 28.65 -42.75 13.29
N TRP A 819 29.10 -41.59 12.81
CA TRP A 819 29.37 -40.43 13.66
C TRP A 819 28.12 -39.60 14.01
N LEU A 820 27.19 -39.48 13.07
CA LEU A 820 26.17 -38.43 13.10
C LEU A 820 24.80 -38.91 13.56
N ASP A 821 24.52 -40.20 13.44
CA ASP A 821 23.25 -40.77 13.89
C ASP A 821 23.33 -41.27 15.33
N SER A 822 22.21 -41.18 16.05
CA SER A 822 22.08 -41.76 17.38
C SER A 822 21.69 -43.22 17.25
N TRP A 823 22.67 -44.13 17.30
CA TRP A 823 22.45 -45.58 17.27
C TRP A 823 22.97 -46.29 18.53
N LEU A 824 23.88 -45.66 19.28
CA LEU A 824 24.26 -46.11 20.62
C LEU A 824 23.31 -45.55 21.70
N PRO A 825 23.22 -46.17 22.89
CA PRO A 825 22.47 -45.64 24.02
C PRO A 825 22.93 -44.24 24.46
N VAL A 826 24.21 -43.92 24.26
CA VAL A 826 24.84 -42.65 24.67
C VAL A 826 24.50 -41.47 23.75
N GLY A 827 23.83 -41.69 22.61
CA GLY A 827 23.49 -40.65 21.64
C GLY A 827 24.36 -40.69 20.38
N ALA A 828 24.42 -39.57 19.64
CA ALA A 828 25.28 -39.44 18.47
C ALA A 828 26.76 -39.32 18.88
N ILE A 829 27.63 -40.13 18.28
CA ILE A 829 29.05 -40.24 18.64
C ILE A 829 29.78 -38.89 18.51
N CYS A 830 29.44 -38.08 17.50
CA CYS A 830 30.04 -36.74 17.33
C CYS A 830 29.76 -35.77 18.49
N SER A 831 28.66 -35.96 19.21
CA SER A 831 28.30 -35.12 20.36
C SER A 831 28.95 -35.61 21.64
N VAL A 832 29.09 -36.93 21.81
CA VAL A 832 29.67 -37.56 23.01
C VAL A 832 31.20 -37.58 22.97
N PHE A 833 31.79 -37.76 21.79
CA PHE A 833 33.23 -37.86 21.57
C PHE A 833 33.72 -36.82 20.54
N PRO A 834 33.57 -35.51 20.81
CA PRO A 834 33.87 -34.46 19.83
C PRO A 834 35.36 -34.35 19.46
N ALA A 835 36.26 -34.66 20.39
CA ALA A 835 37.70 -34.64 20.13
C ALA A 835 38.15 -35.81 19.24
N LEU A 836 37.50 -36.97 19.34
CA LEU A 836 37.71 -38.08 18.42
C LEU A 836 37.10 -37.79 17.03
N PHE A 837 35.88 -37.23 17.00
CA PHE A 837 35.19 -36.88 15.76
C PHE A 837 35.98 -35.87 14.91
N SER A 838 36.69 -34.91 15.53
CA SER A 838 37.53 -33.96 14.79
C SER A 838 38.69 -34.62 14.02
N HIS A 839 39.00 -35.89 14.30
CA HIS A 839 40.04 -36.69 13.65
C HIS A 839 39.46 -37.74 12.68
N ALA A 840 38.15 -37.70 12.38
CA ALA A 840 37.51 -38.61 11.44
C ALA A 840 37.89 -38.27 9.98
N ILE A 841 38.27 -39.29 9.20
CA ILE A 841 38.60 -39.16 7.77
C ILE A 841 37.32 -38.96 6.96
N ASP A 842 36.28 -39.73 7.27
CA ASP A 842 34.96 -39.63 6.64
C ASP A 842 33.88 -39.49 7.72
N THR A 843 33.28 -38.31 7.79
CA THR A 843 32.24 -37.97 8.78
C THR A 843 30.88 -38.58 8.43
N GLN A 844 30.68 -39.07 7.20
CA GLN A 844 29.45 -39.71 6.74
C GLN A 844 29.57 -41.24 6.64
N ALA A 845 30.71 -41.82 7.06
CA ALA A 845 30.94 -43.26 7.00
C ALA A 845 29.80 -44.04 7.69
N SER A 846 29.34 -45.13 7.06
CA SER A 846 28.28 -45.96 7.62
C SER A 846 28.81 -46.85 8.75
N VAL A 847 27.93 -47.23 9.68
CA VAL A 847 28.27 -48.15 10.78
C VAL A 847 28.85 -49.46 10.24
N ALA A 848 28.27 -49.99 9.17
CA ALA A 848 28.75 -51.21 8.52
C ALA A 848 30.18 -51.07 7.96
N ALA A 849 30.51 -49.93 7.36
CA ALA A 849 31.83 -49.69 6.79
C ALA A 849 32.90 -49.59 7.89
N VAL A 850 32.60 -48.86 8.98
CA VAL A 850 33.53 -48.66 10.09
C VAL A 850 33.74 -49.95 10.89
N LEU A 851 32.67 -50.71 11.17
CA LEU A 851 32.81 -51.97 11.92
C LEU A 851 33.53 -53.07 11.12
N ARG A 852 33.37 -53.11 9.78
CA ARG A 852 34.10 -54.08 8.93
C ARG A 852 35.58 -53.77 8.78
N ARG A 853 35.94 -52.49 8.66
CA ARG A 853 37.32 -52.06 8.42
C ARG A 853 38.09 -51.74 9.72
N GLY A 854 37.39 -51.68 10.85
CA GLY A 854 37.92 -51.25 12.14
C GLY A 854 37.89 -49.73 12.31
N LEU A 855 37.71 -49.26 13.54
CA LEU A 855 37.59 -47.84 13.87
C LEU A 855 38.81 -47.01 13.42
N ASP A 856 40.01 -47.59 13.46
CA ASP A 856 41.26 -46.93 13.07
C ASP A 856 41.30 -46.56 11.59
N SER A 857 40.61 -47.33 10.74
CA SER A 857 40.51 -47.03 9.31
C SER A 857 39.68 -45.77 9.01
N ALA A 858 38.88 -45.32 9.98
CA ALA A 858 38.03 -44.14 9.88
C ALA A 858 38.65 -42.89 10.52
N LEU A 859 39.87 -42.99 11.08
CA LEU A 859 40.58 -41.93 11.80
C LEU A 859 41.93 -41.61 11.15
N VAL A 860 42.37 -40.35 11.24
CA VAL A 860 43.73 -39.98 10.80
C VAL A 860 44.80 -40.66 11.67
N THR A 861 45.97 -40.94 11.09
CA THR A 861 47.03 -41.75 11.72
C THR A 861 47.62 -41.15 13.00
N ARG A 862 47.55 -39.82 13.19
CA ARG A 862 47.93 -39.13 14.43
C ARG A 862 46.71 -38.53 15.08
N ILE A 863 46.38 -39.01 16.28
CA ILE A 863 45.31 -38.49 17.12
C ILE A 863 45.88 -37.86 18.39
N THR A 864 45.19 -36.86 18.94
CA THR A 864 45.57 -36.23 20.22
C THR A 864 45.39 -37.18 21.41
N ALA A 865 46.03 -36.90 22.55
CA ALA A 865 45.86 -37.71 23.77
C ALA A 865 44.39 -37.79 24.24
N THR A 866 43.65 -36.68 24.13
CA THR A 866 42.22 -36.62 24.44
C THR A 866 41.40 -37.47 23.47
N ALA A 867 41.72 -37.44 22.17
CA ALA A 867 41.07 -38.30 21.18
C ALA A 867 41.42 -39.78 21.40
N ALA A 868 42.66 -40.10 21.78
CA ALA A 868 43.07 -41.48 22.11
C ALA A 868 42.30 -42.03 23.32
N HIS A 869 42.07 -41.21 24.35
CA HIS A 869 41.23 -41.60 25.48
C HIS A 869 39.76 -41.83 25.06
N GLN A 870 39.17 -40.91 24.28
CA GLN A 870 37.82 -41.08 23.74
C GLN A 870 37.69 -42.31 22.82
N ARG A 871 38.74 -42.63 22.06
CA ARG A 871 38.82 -43.84 21.22
C ARG A 871 38.71 -45.11 22.04
N SER A 872 39.43 -45.21 23.16
CA SER A 872 39.36 -46.38 24.04
C SER A 872 37.95 -46.58 24.61
N LEU A 873 37.31 -45.50 25.07
CA LEU A 873 35.93 -45.53 25.57
C LEU A 873 34.92 -45.92 24.48
N LEU A 874 35.12 -45.44 23.25
CA LEU A 874 34.25 -45.80 22.13
C LEU A 874 34.44 -47.25 21.71
N LEU A 875 35.67 -47.77 21.70
CA LEU A 875 35.96 -49.18 21.42
C LEU A 875 35.27 -50.12 22.41
N GLU A 876 35.26 -49.76 23.68
CA GLU A 876 34.49 -50.47 24.71
C GLU A 876 32.98 -50.42 24.42
N ALA A 877 32.45 -49.23 24.10
CA ALA A 877 31.03 -49.05 23.82
C ALA A 877 30.53 -49.78 22.56
N ILE A 878 31.40 -50.03 21.56
CA ILE A 878 31.05 -50.77 20.34
C ILE A 878 31.39 -52.26 20.40
N SER A 879 32.14 -52.72 21.40
CA SER A 879 32.64 -54.10 21.50
C SER A 879 31.55 -55.18 21.51
N GLY A 880 30.32 -54.83 21.91
CA GLY A 880 29.15 -55.72 21.94
C GLY A 880 28.16 -55.54 20.79
N VAL A 881 28.48 -54.76 19.76
CA VAL A 881 27.53 -54.44 18.67
C VAL A 881 27.66 -55.48 17.55
N THR A 882 26.59 -56.25 17.31
CA THR A 882 26.50 -57.20 16.20
C THR A 882 25.52 -56.70 15.13
N LEU A 883 25.90 -56.81 13.85
CA LEU A 883 25.04 -56.44 12.72
C LEU A 883 24.20 -57.65 12.30
N SER A 884 22.93 -57.40 11.92
CA SER A 884 22.01 -58.41 11.40
C SER A 884 21.80 -58.26 9.90
N SER A 885 21.16 -59.24 9.24
CA SER A 885 20.89 -59.20 7.79
C SER A 885 19.70 -58.32 7.37
N GLY A 886 18.97 -57.74 8.32
CA GLY A 886 17.83 -56.85 8.06
C GLY A 886 18.25 -55.39 7.84
N SER A 887 17.42 -54.57 7.21
CA SER A 887 17.70 -53.13 7.04
C SER A 887 17.65 -52.37 8.37
N ASP A 888 18.51 -51.36 8.54
CA ASP A 888 18.40 -50.39 9.63
C ASP A 888 16.99 -49.75 9.69
N THR A 889 16.43 -49.59 10.90
CA THR A 889 15.13 -48.92 11.11
C THR A 889 15.28 -47.69 12.00
N ARG A 890 14.48 -46.65 11.76
CA ARG A 890 14.49 -45.41 12.57
C ARG A 890 13.20 -45.29 13.38
N VAL A 891 13.38 -44.97 14.66
CA VAL A 891 12.28 -44.69 15.58
C VAL A 891 12.37 -43.23 16.02
N LEU A 892 11.26 -42.51 15.97
CA LEU A 892 11.18 -41.14 16.43
C LEU A 892 11.20 -41.11 17.97
N THR A 893 12.15 -40.38 18.54
CA THR A 893 12.26 -40.17 20.00
C THR A 893 11.42 -38.98 20.46
N ARG A 894 11.13 -38.03 19.56
CA ARG A 894 10.32 -36.83 19.81
C ARG A 894 9.45 -36.51 18.58
N CYS A 895 8.41 -35.70 18.77
CA CYS A 895 7.49 -35.27 17.70
C CYS A 895 6.73 -36.43 17.03
N ALA A 896 6.56 -37.56 17.72
CA ALA A 896 5.77 -38.69 17.24
C ALA A 896 4.34 -38.67 17.81
N ALA A 897 3.37 -39.14 17.03
CA ALA A 897 2.04 -39.49 17.51
C ALA A 897 2.05 -40.83 18.25
N ARG A 898 0.93 -41.19 18.89
CA ARG A 898 0.78 -42.45 19.63
C ARG A 898 0.97 -43.71 18.75
N ASP A 899 0.84 -43.56 17.43
CA ASP A 899 1.06 -44.58 16.41
C ASP A 899 2.50 -44.60 15.85
N GLY A 900 3.42 -43.81 16.42
CA GLY A 900 4.81 -43.72 15.98
C GLY A 900 5.05 -42.85 14.75
N ARG A 901 4.02 -42.21 14.17
CA ARG A 901 4.17 -41.35 12.98
C ARG A 901 4.57 -39.92 13.35
N LEU A 902 5.34 -39.27 12.46
CA LEU A 902 5.79 -37.89 12.64
C LEU A 902 4.61 -36.91 12.65
N ARG A 903 4.49 -36.08 13.68
CA ARG A 903 3.53 -34.98 13.74
C ARG A 903 4.15 -33.71 13.18
N SER A 904 3.79 -33.36 11.95
CA SER A 904 4.28 -32.15 11.28
C SER A 904 4.02 -30.87 12.07
N ALA A 905 2.94 -30.82 12.87
CA ALA A 905 2.63 -29.67 13.74
C ALA A 905 3.63 -29.47 14.88
N ASP A 906 4.18 -30.54 15.44
CA ASP A 906 5.14 -30.45 16.56
C ASP A 906 6.56 -30.18 16.03
N LEU A 907 6.89 -30.73 14.86
CA LEU A 907 8.09 -30.38 14.11
C LEU A 907 8.09 -28.90 13.68
N TYR A 908 6.97 -28.41 13.14
CA TYR A 908 6.83 -26.99 12.76
C TYR A 908 7.02 -26.05 13.95
N LYS A 909 6.50 -26.41 15.14
CA LYS A 909 6.72 -25.62 16.35
C LYS A 909 8.19 -25.62 16.79
N LEU A 910 8.87 -26.76 16.67
CA LEU A 910 10.30 -26.88 16.96
C LEU A 910 11.14 -26.00 16.03
N VAL A 911 10.81 -25.96 14.73
CA VAL A 911 11.51 -25.16 13.71
C VAL A 911 11.23 -23.66 13.83
N CYS A 912 9.96 -23.26 13.94
CA CYS A 912 9.58 -21.85 13.94
C CYS A 912 9.84 -21.14 15.26
N PHE A 913 9.85 -21.87 16.39
CA PHE A 913 9.95 -21.28 17.72
C PHE A 913 11.14 -21.82 18.53
N GLY A 914 12.01 -22.64 17.94
CA GLY A 914 13.14 -23.26 18.65
C GLY A 914 12.71 -24.14 19.84
N GLY A 915 11.43 -24.53 19.91
CA GLY A 915 10.85 -25.21 21.07
C GLY A 915 10.55 -24.32 22.29
N VAL A 916 10.77 -23.00 22.23
CA VAL A 916 10.52 -22.10 23.37
C VAL A 916 9.10 -21.54 23.30
N ARG A 917 8.23 -21.91 24.25
CA ARG A 917 6.99 -21.17 24.50
C ARG A 917 7.36 -19.84 25.15
N ALA A 918 6.87 -18.73 24.63
CA ALA A 918 6.97 -17.46 25.34
C ALA A 918 6.12 -17.55 26.62
N GLU A 919 6.77 -17.72 27.77
CA GLU A 919 6.11 -17.90 29.08
C GLU A 919 5.12 -16.77 29.39
N ALA A 920 5.40 -15.56 28.91
CA ALA A 920 4.55 -14.38 29.12
C ALA A 920 3.28 -14.32 28.22
N ALA A 921 3.09 -15.24 27.27
CA ALA A 921 1.98 -15.16 26.32
C ALA A 921 0.61 -15.35 26.99
N SER A 922 0.47 -16.38 27.83
CA SER A 922 -0.78 -16.60 28.60
C SER A 922 -1.04 -15.43 29.54
N PHE A 923 -0.02 -15.00 30.29
CA PHE A 923 -0.12 -13.86 31.22
C PHE A 923 -0.68 -12.60 30.55
N VAL A 924 -0.12 -12.21 29.40
CA VAL A 924 -0.53 -10.98 28.69
C VAL A 924 -1.91 -11.13 28.07
N TRP A 925 -2.14 -12.22 27.31
CA TRP A 925 -3.33 -12.34 26.47
C TRP A 925 -4.58 -12.80 27.24
N GLU A 926 -4.43 -13.57 28.31
CA GLU A 926 -5.53 -14.03 29.18
C GLU A 926 -5.95 -13.00 30.23
N SER A 927 -5.14 -11.94 30.45
CA SER A 927 -5.51 -10.82 31.33
C SER A 927 -6.82 -10.12 30.90
N ARG A 928 -7.41 -9.29 31.77
CA ARG A 928 -8.59 -8.47 31.45
C ARG A 928 -8.23 -7.03 31.09
N ALA A 929 -6.95 -6.74 30.90
CA ALA A 929 -6.45 -5.44 30.49
C ALA A 929 -7.01 -5.01 29.12
N PRO A 930 -7.11 -3.69 28.84
CA PRO A 930 -7.37 -3.17 27.50
C PRO A 930 -6.46 -3.75 26.44
N SER A 931 -6.97 -3.94 25.22
CA SER A 931 -6.22 -4.56 24.14
C SER A 931 -4.93 -3.78 23.83
N ARG A 932 -4.98 -2.44 23.93
CA ARG A 932 -3.80 -1.56 23.82
C ARG A 932 -2.71 -1.91 24.84
N VAL A 933 -3.12 -2.21 26.07
CA VAL A 933 -2.22 -2.51 27.18
C VAL A 933 -1.68 -3.93 27.06
N LYS A 934 -2.51 -4.89 26.61
CA LYS A 934 -2.03 -6.24 26.27
C LYS A 934 -0.98 -6.20 25.16
N PHE A 935 -1.24 -5.44 24.10
CA PHE A 935 -0.27 -5.29 23.01
C PHE A 935 1.02 -4.62 23.48
N PHE A 936 0.91 -3.57 24.30
CA PHE A 936 2.07 -2.98 24.98
C PHE A 936 2.83 -4.01 25.83
N GLY A 937 2.13 -4.78 26.67
CA GLY A 937 2.72 -5.85 27.50
C GLY A 937 3.44 -6.91 26.66
N TRP A 938 2.88 -7.25 25.50
CA TRP A 938 3.51 -8.14 24.54
C TRP A 938 4.77 -7.55 23.90
N LEU A 939 4.76 -6.28 23.53
CA LEU A 939 5.97 -5.61 23.05
C LEU A 939 7.01 -5.46 24.15
N LEU A 940 6.58 -5.26 25.39
CA LEU A 940 7.44 -5.17 26.56
C LEU A 940 8.14 -6.51 26.83
N SER A 941 7.42 -7.64 26.77
CA SER A 941 8.02 -8.97 26.93
C SER A 941 9.06 -9.29 25.84
N LEU A 942 8.84 -8.78 24.63
CA LEU A 942 9.76 -8.91 23.51
C LEU A 942 10.90 -7.87 23.51
N ARG A 943 10.94 -6.93 24.46
CA ARG A 943 11.88 -5.79 24.51
C ARG A 943 11.84 -4.93 23.24
N ARG A 944 10.65 -4.71 22.68
CA ARG A 944 10.40 -3.97 21.43
C ARG A 944 9.67 -2.64 21.61
N ILE A 945 9.51 -2.17 22.84
CA ILE A 945 9.01 -0.82 23.13
C ILE A 945 10.06 0.24 22.74
N GLN A 946 9.63 1.48 22.48
CA GLN A 946 10.50 2.54 21.92
C GLN A 946 11.29 3.28 23.00
N THR A 947 12.12 2.56 23.75
CA THR A 947 13.07 3.11 24.71
C THR A 947 14.30 3.70 24.02
N ARG A 948 15.05 4.60 24.68
CA ARG A 948 16.21 5.27 24.05
C ARG A 948 17.29 4.27 23.58
N ASP A 949 17.48 3.11 24.23
CA ASP A 949 18.38 2.05 23.73
C ASP A 949 17.95 1.50 22.34
N THR A 950 16.64 1.39 22.12
CA THR A 950 16.08 0.89 20.86
C THR A 950 16.19 1.94 19.76
N LEU A 951 16.06 3.22 20.12
CA LEU A 951 16.26 4.35 19.21
C LEU A 951 17.74 4.54 18.84
N LEU A 952 18.66 4.33 19.78
CA LEU A 952 20.10 4.32 19.55
C LEU A 952 20.48 3.21 18.55
N ARG A 953 19.99 1.97 18.76
CA ARG A 953 20.21 0.85 17.83
C ARG A 953 19.65 1.10 16.43
N LYS A 954 18.67 2.00 16.30
CA LYS A 954 18.07 2.42 15.02
C LYS A 954 18.76 3.66 14.42
N ASN A 955 19.84 4.16 15.03
CA ASN A 955 20.54 5.39 14.65
C ASN A 955 19.63 6.62 14.62
N ILE A 956 18.63 6.69 15.51
CA ILE A 956 17.71 7.83 15.63
C ILE A 956 18.23 8.83 16.67
N LEU A 957 18.83 8.36 17.76
CA LEU A 957 19.42 9.17 18.83
C LEU A 957 20.94 8.97 18.88
N ARG A 958 21.65 9.98 19.40
CA ARG A 958 23.09 9.89 19.69
C ARG A 958 23.32 9.33 21.09
N ALA A 959 24.51 8.79 21.34
CA ALA A 959 24.82 8.07 22.59
C ALA A 959 24.68 8.95 23.84
N ASP A 960 24.97 10.24 23.72
CA ASP A 960 24.84 11.29 24.76
C ASP A 960 23.39 11.62 25.12
N GLU A 961 22.42 11.33 24.24
CA GLU A 961 21.00 11.61 24.45
C GLU A 961 20.23 10.41 25.05
N CYS A 962 20.93 9.33 25.42
CA CYS A 962 20.32 8.04 25.74
C CYS A 962 19.96 7.82 27.22
N GLY A 963 20.24 8.78 28.11
CA GLY A 963 19.90 8.70 29.52
C GLY A 963 18.39 8.56 29.77
N CYS A 964 17.97 7.96 30.87
CA CYS A 964 16.55 7.77 31.19
C CYS A 964 15.86 9.12 31.51
N PRO A 965 14.70 9.43 30.91
CA PRO A 965 13.97 10.69 31.20
C PRO A 965 13.53 10.85 32.66
N LEU A 966 13.39 9.74 33.40
CA LEU A 966 12.99 9.74 34.81
C LEU A 966 14.17 9.73 35.78
N CYS A 967 15.33 9.21 35.34
CA CYS A 967 16.60 9.29 36.07
C CYS A 967 17.76 9.37 35.05
N PRO A 968 18.24 10.58 34.71
CA PRO A 968 19.11 10.79 33.54
C PRO A 968 20.49 10.09 33.60
N THR A 969 20.81 9.46 34.73
CA THR A 969 22.09 8.82 35.03
C THR A 969 22.34 7.48 34.32
N THR A 970 21.30 6.82 33.80
CA THR A 970 21.40 5.44 33.29
C THR A 970 20.73 5.31 31.93
N LEU A 971 21.27 4.47 31.05
CA LEU A 971 20.69 4.16 29.74
C LEU A 971 19.25 3.68 29.86
N GLU A 972 18.33 4.30 29.12
CA GLU A 972 16.93 3.88 29.14
C GLU A 972 16.73 2.58 28.37
N THR A 973 16.68 1.46 29.10
CA THR A 973 16.21 0.17 28.59
C THR A 973 14.80 -0.13 29.09
N ALA A 974 14.10 -1.06 28.44
CA ALA A 974 12.79 -1.52 28.92
C ALA A 974 12.83 -2.02 30.38
N GLN A 975 13.94 -2.66 30.79
CA GLN A 975 14.11 -3.19 32.15
C GLN A 975 14.33 -2.05 33.14
N HIS A 976 15.19 -1.11 32.77
CA HIS A 976 15.43 0.06 33.58
C HIS A 976 14.16 0.90 33.74
N LEU A 977 13.40 1.14 32.68
CA LEU A 977 12.18 1.96 32.74
C LEU A 977 11.11 1.38 33.69
N VAL A 978 10.88 0.07 33.66
CA VAL A 978 9.80 -0.56 34.42
C VAL A 978 10.23 -0.92 35.85
N ILE A 979 11.50 -1.29 36.05
CA ILE A 979 11.98 -1.94 37.29
C ILE A 979 13.24 -1.25 37.82
N GLY A 980 14.25 -1.05 36.97
CA GLY A 980 15.58 -0.62 37.40
C GLY A 980 15.71 0.89 37.69
N CYS A 981 14.71 1.69 37.36
CA CYS A 981 14.69 3.12 37.59
C CYS A 981 14.29 3.40 39.04
N PRO A 982 15.06 4.21 39.81
CA PRO A 982 14.69 4.56 41.19
C PRO A 982 13.29 5.18 41.32
N PHE A 983 12.85 5.92 40.30
CA PHE A 983 11.49 6.45 40.23
C PHE A 983 10.43 5.33 40.10
N ALA A 984 10.69 4.34 39.25
CA ALA A 984 9.80 3.19 39.09
C ALA A 984 9.73 2.36 40.38
N GLN A 985 10.86 2.10 41.04
CA GLN A 985 10.90 1.38 42.33
C GLN A 985 10.03 2.06 43.40
N ARG A 986 10.13 3.39 43.51
CA ARG A 986 9.29 4.19 44.42
C ARG A 986 7.80 4.08 44.06
N PHE A 987 7.47 4.03 42.77
CA PHE A 987 6.09 3.84 42.31
C PHE A 987 5.55 2.46 42.70
N TRP A 988 6.30 1.39 42.45
CA TRP A 988 5.88 0.04 42.81
C TRP A 988 5.71 -0.16 44.33
N ALA A 989 6.60 0.42 45.15
CA ALA A 989 6.42 0.46 46.60
C ALA A 989 5.15 1.22 47.02
N SER A 990 4.85 2.34 46.34
CA SER A 990 3.68 3.17 46.66
C SER A 990 2.34 2.47 46.38
N VAL A 991 2.27 1.63 45.34
CA VAL A 991 1.07 0.83 44.99
C VAL A 991 0.96 -0.48 45.78
N GLY A 992 1.88 -0.71 46.73
CA GLY A 992 1.85 -1.84 47.65
C GLY A 992 2.52 -3.12 47.14
N ALA A 993 3.30 -3.04 46.06
CA ALA A 993 3.92 -4.21 45.42
C ALA A 993 5.44 -4.01 45.23
N PRO A 994 6.23 -3.91 46.33
CA PRO A 994 7.69 -3.83 46.25
C PRO A 994 8.27 -5.16 45.71
N PHE A 995 9.40 -5.08 44.99
CA PHE A 995 10.12 -6.24 44.46
C PHE A 995 11.62 -6.09 44.71
N ASP A 996 12.35 -7.21 44.60
CA ASP A 996 13.81 -7.25 44.77
C ASP A 996 14.54 -6.89 43.46
N VAL A 997 15.74 -6.28 43.57
CA VAL A 997 16.41 -5.58 42.46
C VAL A 997 16.87 -6.52 41.34
N ASP A 998 16.91 -7.83 41.58
CA ASP A 998 17.32 -8.88 40.63
C ASP A 998 16.20 -9.40 39.71
N PHE A 999 15.01 -8.79 39.71
CA PHE A 999 13.92 -9.20 38.83
C PHE A 999 14.14 -8.82 37.35
N ALA A 1000 14.15 -9.81 36.46
CA ALA A 1000 14.09 -9.61 35.01
C ALA A 1000 12.65 -9.29 34.56
N ILE A 1001 12.48 -8.48 33.49
CA ILE A 1001 11.15 -8.16 32.90
C ILE A 1001 10.35 -9.43 32.59
N GLY A 1002 11.02 -10.50 32.16
CA GLY A 1002 10.38 -11.78 31.83
C GLY A 1002 9.63 -12.38 33.02
N ASN A 1003 10.14 -12.21 34.24
CA ASN A 1003 9.56 -12.74 35.47
C ASN A 1003 8.33 -11.92 35.92
N ILE A 1004 8.31 -10.60 35.65
CA ILE A 1004 7.13 -9.75 35.93
C ILE A 1004 5.93 -10.16 35.07
N LEU A 1005 6.18 -10.54 33.83
CA LEU A 1005 5.15 -10.88 32.87
C LEU A 1005 4.84 -12.38 32.85
N SER A 1006 5.28 -13.13 33.86
CA SER A 1006 4.97 -14.56 34.02
C SER A 1006 4.40 -14.90 35.40
N ASP A 1007 4.74 -14.13 36.44
CA ASP A 1007 4.21 -14.32 37.80
C ASP A 1007 2.95 -13.48 38.08
N ALA A 1008 1.82 -14.14 38.34
CA ALA A 1008 0.55 -13.51 38.68
C ALA A 1008 0.32 -13.35 40.19
N CYS A 1009 1.29 -13.69 41.04
CA CYS A 1009 1.16 -13.65 42.49
C CYS A 1009 2.03 -12.55 43.11
N TRP A 1010 1.66 -11.29 42.84
CA TRP A 1010 2.35 -10.14 43.41
C TRP A 1010 1.72 -9.72 44.76
N PRO A 1011 2.50 -9.67 45.86
CA PRO A 1011 1.99 -9.23 47.15
C PRO A 1011 1.40 -7.81 47.05
N GLY A 1012 0.22 -7.60 47.62
CA GLY A 1012 -0.44 -6.30 47.70
C GLY A 1012 -1.32 -5.90 46.51
N LEU A 1013 -1.25 -6.60 45.37
CA LEU A 1013 -2.19 -6.44 44.24
C LEU A 1013 -3.42 -7.36 44.39
N PRO A 1014 -4.56 -7.04 43.73
CA PRO A 1014 -5.78 -7.84 43.82
C PRO A 1014 -5.58 -9.29 43.33
N ALA A 1015 -5.80 -10.26 44.22
CA ALA A 1015 -5.64 -11.69 43.93
C ALA A 1015 -6.58 -12.12 42.79
N GLY A 1016 -6.09 -12.95 41.85
CA GLY A 1016 -6.87 -13.44 40.71
C GLY A 1016 -7.07 -12.45 39.55
N SER A 1017 -6.75 -11.16 39.72
CA SER A 1017 -6.74 -10.15 38.64
C SER A 1017 -5.39 -9.41 38.50
N ALA A 1018 -4.37 -9.84 39.24
CA ALA A 1018 -3.04 -9.22 39.30
C ALA A 1018 -2.40 -8.97 37.92
N SER A 1019 -2.49 -9.91 36.98
CA SER A 1019 -1.94 -9.73 35.62
C SER A 1019 -2.47 -8.48 34.92
N THR A 1020 -3.73 -8.09 35.19
CA THR A 1020 -4.35 -6.89 34.62
C THR A 1020 -3.76 -5.62 35.23
N PHE A 1021 -3.56 -5.59 36.54
CA PHE A 1021 -3.07 -4.40 37.25
C PHE A 1021 -1.54 -4.26 37.21
N ILE A 1022 -0.79 -5.36 37.09
CA ILE A 1022 0.64 -5.33 36.74
C ILE A 1022 0.82 -4.64 35.39
N LEU A 1023 0.04 -5.06 34.38
CA LEU A 1023 0.05 -4.42 33.07
C LEU A 1023 -0.40 -2.96 33.10
N LEU A 1024 -1.37 -2.60 33.97
CA LEU A 1024 -1.75 -1.20 34.21
C LEU A 1024 -0.55 -0.38 34.72
N CYS A 1025 0.12 -0.85 35.77
CA CYS A 1025 1.25 -0.16 36.37
C CYS A 1025 2.40 0.04 35.36
N CYS A 1026 2.76 -1.00 34.61
CA CYS A 1026 3.74 -0.89 33.52
C CYS A 1026 3.32 0.14 32.46
N TRP A 1027 2.04 0.16 32.11
CA TRP A 1027 1.48 1.12 31.15
C TRP A 1027 1.49 2.55 31.67
N GLN A 1028 1.18 2.78 32.95
CA GLN A 1028 1.24 4.12 33.55
C GLN A 1028 2.66 4.66 33.61
N LEU A 1029 3.64 3.81 33.98
CA LEU A 1029 5.06 4.19 33.95
C LEU A 1029 5.51 4.61 32.54
N TRP A 1030 5.11 3.84 31.53
CA TRP A 1030 5.37 4.16 30.12
C TRP A 1030 4.73 5.49 29.70
N LYS A 1031 3.44 5.70 30.01
CA LYS A 1031 2.73 6.97 29.73
C LYS A 1031 3.37 8.16 30.43
N HIS A 1032 3.74 8.01 31.69
CA HIS A 1032 4.35 9.08 32.48
C HIS A 1032 5.71 9.48 31.93
N ARG A 1033 6.56 8.50 31.60
CA ARG A 1033 7.80 8.75 30.86
C ARG A 1033 7.55 9.48 29.55
N ASN A 1034 6.53 9.08 28.79
CA ASN A 1034 6.20 9.75 27.53
C ASN A 1034 5.75 11.19 27.74
N GLY A 1035 4.98 11.48 28.80
CA GLY A 1035 4.65 12.86 29.18
C GLY A 1035 5.91 13.69 29.49
N VAL A 1036 6.89 13.11 30.17
CA VAL A 1036 8.18 13.79 30.43
C VAL A 1036 8.95 14.06 29.12
N VAL A 1037 8.92 13.12 28.17
CA VAL A 1037 9.68 13.25 26.91
C VAL A 1037 9.01 14.16 25.89
N PHE A 1038 7.70 14.03 25.70
CA PHE A 1038 6.96 14.70 24.63
C PHE A 1038 6.19 15.92 25.11
N ASP A 1039 5.73 15.92 26.36
CA ASP A 1039 4.92 17.00 26.94
C ASP A 1039 5.69 17.86 27.95
N SER A 1040 6.99 17.56 28.15
CA SER A 1040 7.87 18.21 29.13
C SER A 1040 7.32 18.21 30.56
N ASP A 1041 6.50 17.20 30.91
CA ASP A 1041 5.97 17.05 32.26
C ASP A 1041 7.11 16.84 33.28
N THR A 1042 6.94 17.34 34.50
CA THR A 1042 7.88 17.06 35.59
C THR A 1042 7.62 15.66 36.19
N PRO A 1043 8.64 14.82 36.43
CA PRO A 1043 8.46 13.52 37.06
C PRO A 1043 7.82 13.60 38.46
N SER A 1044 6.52 13.30 38.57
CA SER A 1044 5.75 13.37 39.82
C SER A 1044 5.13 12.01 40.18
N LEU A 1045 5.48 11.48 41.35
CA LEU A 1045 4.94 10.23 41.89
C LEU A 1045 3.44 10.34 42.20
N HIS A 1046 3.03 11.50 42.75
CA HIS A 1046 1.63 11.78 43.07
C HIS A 1046 0.74 11.77 41.82
N THR A 1047 1.19 12.44 40.74
CA THR A 1047 0.46 12.47 39.47
C THR A 1047 0.33 11.07 38.86
N LEU A 1048 1.41 10.29 38.91
CA LEU A 1048 1.41 8.92 38.41
C LEU A 1048 0.45 8.01 39.19
N ARG A 1049 0.45 8.11 40.53
CA ARG A 1049 -0.48 7.35 41.39
C ARG A 1049 -1.94 7.74 41.14
N ARG A 1050 -2.24 9.04 41.03
CA ARG A 1050 -3.59 9.54 40.75
C ARG A 1050 -4.12 8.98 39.42
N ARG A 1051 -3.32 9.07 38.35
CA ARG A 1051 -3.67 8.51 37.02
C ARG A 1051 -3.83 6.98 37.06
N CYS A 1052 -3.00 6.29 37.84
CA CYS A 1052 -3.14 4.84 38.04
C CYS A 1052 -4.47 4.49 38.72
N ARG A 1053 -4.85 5.23 39.77
CA ARG A 1053 -6.13 5.05 40.49
C ARG A 1053 -7.33 5.32 39.58
N GLU A 1054 -7.32 6.42 38.84
CA GLU A 1054 -8.38 6.78 37.89
C GLU A 1054 -8.55 5.68 36.82
N ASP A 1055 -7.45 5.23 36.18
CA ASP A 1055 -7.52 4.16 35.18
C ASP A 1055 -7.90 2.80 35.81
N ALA A 1056 -7.46 2.50 37.04
CA ALA A 1056 -7.85 1.29 37.76
C ALA A 1056 -9.35 1.27 38.07
N ALA A 1057 -9.92 2.40 38.50
CA ALA A 1057 -11.36 2.56 38.71
C ALA A 1057 -12.15 2.35 37.40
N LEU A 1058 -11.65 2.89 36.28
CA LEU A 1058 -12.25 2.64 34.97
C LEU A 1058 -12.19 1.16 34.56
N TRP A 1059 -11.11 0.45 34.94
CA TRP A 1059 -10.91 -0.96 34.58
C TRP A 1059 -11.67 -1.92 35.49
N LEU A 1060 -12.10 -1.48 36.67
CA LEU A 1060 -12.97 -2.22 37.58
C LEU A 1060 -14.17 -2.80 36.84
N HIS A 1061 -14.80 -1.98 35.99
CA HIS A 1061 -15.97 -2.38 35.21
C HIS A 1061 -15.71 -3.40 34.10
N ARG A 1062 -14.44 -3.81 33.87
CA ARG A 1062 -14.07 -4.89 32.94
C ARG A 1062 -13.99 -6.25 33.63
N LEU A 1063 -14.03 -6.28 34.97
CA LEU A 1063 -13.97 -7.49 35.77
C LEU A 1063 -15.38 -8.01 36.10
N PRO A 1064 -15.55 -9.33 36.27
CA PRO A 1064 -16.79 -9.91 36.80
C PRO A 1064 -17.14 -9.31 38.16
N ALA A 1065 -18.43 -9.16 38.48
CA ALA A 1065 -18.90 -8.58 39.75
C ALA A 1065 -18.28 -9.26 40.98
N THR A 1066 -18.05 -10.58 40.92
CA THR A 1066 -17.41 -11.37 41.98
C THR A 1066 -15.97 -10.97 42.30
N ARG A 1067 -15.30 -10.20 41.44
CA ARG A 1067 -13.91 -9.75 41.59
C ARG A 1067 -13.76 -8.24 41.72
N GLN A 1068 -14.87 -7.49 41.78
CA GLN A 1068 -14.83 -6.03 41.90
C GLN A 1068 -14.47 -5.60 43.32
N ALA A 1069 -14.97 -6.32 44.35
CA ALA A 1069 -14.68 -6.03 45.75
C ALA A 1069 -13.17 -6.02 46.09
N ASP A 1070 -12.40 -6.97 45.58
CA ASP A 1070 -10.94 -7.04 45.82
C ASP A 1070 -10.17 -5.84 45.24
N VAL A 1071 -10.70 -5.24 44.18
CA VAL A 1071 -10.10 -4.08 43.50
C VAL A 1071 -10.55 -2.79 44.16
N GLU A 1072 -11.80 -2.70 44.63
CA GLU A 1072 -12.30 -1.56 45.41
C GLU A 1072 -11.50 -1.39 46.71
N ASP A 1073 -11.18 -2.48 47.42
CA ASP A 1073 -10.28 -2.46 48.57
C ASP A 1073 -8.87 -1.94 48.22
N TRP A 1074 -8.32 -2.37 47.09
CA TRP A 1074 -7.03 -1.89 46.61
C TRP A 1074 -7.06 -0.39 46.22
N LEU A 1075 -8.16 0.08 45.61
CA LEU A 1075 -8.38 1.50 45.29
C LEU A 1075 -8.46 2.36 46.57
N LEU A 1076 -9.10 1.86 47.62
CA LEU A 1076 -9.13 2.51 48.94
C LEU A 1076 -7.73 2.60 49.55
N ARG A 1077 -6.95 1.51 49.50
CA ARG A 1077 -5.54 1.50 49.94
C ARG A 1077 -4.65 2.49 49.18
N LEU A 1078 -4.92 2.68 47.88
CA LEU A 1078 -4.24 3.70 47.07
C LEU A 1078 -4.60 5.13 47.48
N ALA A 1079 -5.79 5.36 48.06
CA ALA A 1079 -6.27 6.67 48.52
C ALA A 1079 -5.82 7.03 49.94
N VAL A 1080 -5.74 6.07 50.88
CA VAL A 1080 -5.29 6.31 52.27
C VAL A 1080 -3.85 6.82 52.36
N ARG A 1081 -3.02 6.51 51.36
CA ARG A 1081 -1.61 6.93 51.27
C ARG A 1081 -1.41 8.28 50.54
N ASP A 1082 -2.47 9.07 50.35
CA ASP A 1082 -2.41 10.44 49.81
C ASP A 1082 -2.44 11.52 50.92
N ALA A 1083 -2.58 11.12 52.20
CA ALA A 1083 -2.52 11.99 53.38
C ALA A 1083 -1.11 12.16 53.93
#